data_AF-A0A4Q5S9K9-F1
#
_entry.id   AF-A0A4Q5S9K9-F1
#
_cell.length_a   1.000
_cell.length_b   1.000
_cell.length_c   1.000
_cell.angle_alpha   90.00
_cell.angle_beta   90.00
_cell.angle_gamma   90.00
#
_symmetry.space_group_name_H-M   'P 1'
#
loop_
_entity.id
_entity.type
_entity.pdbx_description
1 polymer ?
#
loop_
_entity_poly.entity_id
_entity_poly.type
_entity_poly.pdbx_seq_one_letter_code
_entity_poly.pdbx_strand_id
1 'polypeptide(L)'
;MKTIPVSFNVHTKPALAKVMVYQPTLLFKEYWERKDDLLYYPKKSARFYEIIHKVLDVAESNEVDLILFPELFIPESEVESIRIRTENSKMVVVAGSHYTYGNDETRKPYNTCPVIYKGKVHNVTKKDASKFEEDCISSGDSITVFTDTPVGDFSVIICSDYLSRGHNNVIDEISKHDLDFWIVAAMQPKAEEHHAFMSTDIVSPQDKYILYANMNNELANGGSAVFAILRSDRIERFIKTGVTDHEPRHKAICPTSDRWDYFIVECNLENKRPKLPTIIGDAPNVKLVAKGVIDQDQQANAVTKANNSGHQQGNAIDKFHEFVVDNYLMKGLFFKENESRYFFEQYAILFKHLLHFESAEHVELLNSGDVIEGIADYVVNSTKLNPMLFSGYAGCGKTPFLSVLYWNLFLKFKRNEIQKLPIYINLNKYNKHIYRETDNFLEAAKEQLNKDLDFILDYLSHNPSQKAIFIVDGADEYNDPKVDLDKYIDAKISSHLAKQNAQIIGLRIHRKRHARSENKKLLYPGIKNPQIRVTANKIKTNSEPFPEFVDAFSKIASSYLPDFSNTEITSRLLSVIQKYRHDEIDIFLMTVLLQTLVDVEAYLSVETLSAFYSKYFQLKAGVNTAVAGELAFKVFHNVEGNHRLSPAEKNQQEWWIIQNHESVRDYFVANRIVDKLKGFTSSSAADQQKVIQEFNKVYPYDLNVFCKEIINEDLNQQYEVLESIKLLLSSEDLLDSPKPHLCYLLGRFKDDDVREIAIEFLLGLKPKVKKLIKSIEWESGEISEKQKKQLLYYRTIFISLIYLGNENASNEYISELLSNKYFDKINRGFHLEYYQDIPYHNSEFLKSQDNLNDFPKTFAILYDKLNASLDSSRVHPLFSVELYTLCSLAQHRHVRGSLDTKKADIIVDLIQRTLKSQKSLDHALEIYLNLVEYILAVKPRFKRGEFVRQMFKLKEIERTGWIKRRTAHRESVAAHTLGGWLLGMIHLPQKFKTIDSHDPYDKETVLKMILIHDLGESITGDVDMNDRDDETDRNELKAMMIYSLAGTFDDMPDVQDILTYYIAFTDKANFNAQVANDLDKLDMLLQLHIYNETNSIPTFEDTKRKLIKSITTRPGARIKDIILELYE
;
A
#
# COMPACT_ATOMS: atom_id res chain seq x y z
N MET A 1 -10.98 -49.14 8.92
CA MET A 1 -11.31 -49.32 7.49
C MET A 1 -10.03 -49.18 6.69
N LYS A 2 -9.85 -49.86 5.57
CA LYS A 2 -8.62 -49.73 4.76
C LYS A 2 -8.83 -48.75 3.61
N THR A 3 -8.00 -47.72 3.52
CA THR A 3 -8.00 -46.81 2.36
C THR A 3 -7.13 -47.41 1.25
N ILE A 4 -7.70 -47.49 0.04
CA ILE A 4 -7.05 -47.99 -1.17
C ILE A 4 -6.78 -46.79 -2.09
N PRO A 5 -5.53 -46.34 -2.22
CA PRO A 5 -5.19 -45.30 -3.18
C PRO A 5 -5.13 -45.89 -4.59
N VAL A 6 -5.78 -45.21 -5.55
CA VAL A 6 -5.77 -45.55 -6.97
C VAL A 6 -5.33 -44.33 -7.77
N SER A 7 -4.10 -44.36 -8.30
CA SER A 7 -3.59 -43.28 -9.17
C SER A 7 -3.90 -43.56 -10.64
N PHE A 8 -4.36 -42.54 -11.36
CA PHE A 8 -4.56 -42.59 -12.81
C PHE A 8 -3.33 -42.10 -13.61
N ASN A 9 -2.24 -41.75 -12.94
CA ASN A 9 -0.97 -41.28 -13.51
C ASN A 9 -1.10 -40.04 -14.42
N VAL A 10 -1.99 -39.11 -14.09
CA VAL A 10 -2.06 -37.80 -14.74
C VAL A 10 -1.25 -36.79 -13.93
N HIS A 11 -0.04 -36.46 -14.39
CA HIS A 11 0.94 -35.67 -13.63
C HIS A 11 0.63 -34.16 -13.49
N THR A 12 -0.42 -33.67 -14.14
CA THR A 12 -0.83 -32.25 -14.07
C THR A 12 -2.31 -32.17 -13.74
N LYS A 13 -2.62 -31.53 -12.61
CA LYS A 13 -3.99 -31.28 -12.17
C LYS A 13 -4.63 -30.24 -13.09
N PRO A 14 -5.85 -30.49 -13.62
CA PRO A 14 -6.51 -29.53 -14.50
C PRO A 14 -7.02 -28.32 -13.70
N ALA A 15 -7.06 -27.15 -14.34
CA ALA A 15 -7.64 -25.95 -13.72
C ALA A 15 -9.18 -26.00 -13.69
N LEU A 16 -9.79 -26.66 -14.69
CA LEU A 16 -11.24 -26.80 -14.85
C LEU A 16 -11.58 -28.28 -15.04
N ALA A 17 -12.71 -28.71 -14.49
CA ALA A 17 -13.30 -30.02 -14.73
C ALA A 17 -14.76 -29.86 -15.16
N LYS A 18 -15.12 -30.41 -16.33
CA LYS A 18 -16.48 -30.42 -16.84
C LYS A 18 -17.17 -31.73 -16.44
N VAL A 19 -18.18 -31.60 -15.60
CA VAL A 19 -18.86 -32.72 -14.96
C VAL A 19 -20.31 -32.80 -15.40
N MET A 20 -20.77 -34.00 -15.76
CA MET A 20 -22.16 -34.30 -16.07
C MET A 20 -22.78 -35.15 -14.95
N VAL A 21 -23.91 -34.69 -14.43
CA VAL A 21 -24.72 -35.44 -13.46
C VAL A 21 -26.00 -35.89 -14.16
N TYR A 22 -26.27 -37.19 -14.11
CA TYR A 22 -27.45 -37.78 -14.72
C TYR A 22 -28.50 -38.16 -13.66
N GLN A 23 -29.73 -37.68 -13.86
CA GLN A 23 -30.93 -37.97 -13.08
C GLN A 23 -31.96 -38.69 -13.97
N PRO A 24 -31.96 -40.03 -14.00
CA PRO A 24 -32.91 -40.77 -14.81
C PRO A 24 -34.34 -40.61 -14.28
N THR A 25 -35.27 -40.32 -15.20
CA THR A 25 -36.71 -40.35 -14.94
C THR A 25 -37.33 -41.54 -15.68
N LEU A 26 -37.21 -42.73 -15.09
CA LEU A 26 -37.64 -44.01 -15.69
C LEU A 26 -38.60 -44.77 -14.76
N LEU A 27 -39.56 -45.50 -15.34
CA LEU A 27 -40.49 -46.34 -14.57
C LEU A 27 -39.77 -47.54 -13.95
N PHE A 28 -39.78 -47.64 -12.63
CA PHE A 28 -38.99 -48.62 -11.90
C PHE A 28 -39.36 -50.07 -12.29
N LYS A 29 -40.65 -50.38 -12.48
CA LYS A 29 -41.10 -51.73 -12.85
C LYS A 29 -40.70 -52.16 -14.27
N GLU A 30 -40.46 -51.21 -15.16
CA GLU A 30 -40.08 -51.49 -16.55
C GLU A 30 -38.62 -51.93 -16.63
N TYR A 31 -37.74 -51.27 -15.89
CA TYR A 31 -36.28 -51.46 -16.02
C TYR A 31 -35.61 -52.17 -14.85
N TRP A 32 -36.30 -52.44 -13.74
CA TRP A 32 -35.79 -53.24 -12.63
C TRP A 32 -36.63 -54.49 -12.38
N GLU A 33 -35.97 -55.59 -12.00
CA GLU A 33 -36.61 -56.85 -11.62
C GLU A 33 -36.18 -57.25 -10.21
N ARG A 34 -37.11 -57.81 -9.44
CA ARG A 34 -36.79 -58.38 -8.13
C ARG A 34 -36.44 -59.85 -8.30
N LYS A 35 -35.31 -60.29 -7.76
CA LYS A 35 -34.90 -61.71 -7.77
C LYS A 35 -35.19 -62.40 -6.42
N ASP A 36 -34.91 -63.70 -6.34
CA ASP A 36 -35.21 -64.56 -5.18
C ASP A 36 -34.46 -64.15 -3.90
N ASP A 37 -33.36 -63.41 -4.05
CA ASP A 37 -32.57 -62.79 -2.97
C ASP A 37 -33.20 -61.51 -2.40
N LEU A 38 -34.41 -61.18 -2.84
CA LEU A 38 -35.21 -60.01 -2.46
C LEU A 38 -34.65 -58.66 -2.93
N LEU A 39 -33.54 -58.64 -3.67
CA LEU A 39 -32.90 -57.44 -4.22
C LEU A 39 -33.46 -57.07 -5.60
N TYR A 40 -33.33 -55.79 -5.97
CA TYR A 40 -33.76 -55.26 -7.26
C TYR A 40 -32.58 -55.06 -8.21
N TYR A 41 -32.63 -55.77 -9.34
CA TYR A 41 -31.58 -55.73 -10.35
C TYR A 41 -32.01 -54.87 -11.53
N PRO A 42 -31.15 -53.96 -12.02
CA PRO A 42 -31.35 -53.33 -13.33
C PRO A 42 -31.40 -54.41 -14.42
N LYS A 43 -32.50 -54.45 -15.18
CA LYS A 43 -32.75 -55.43 -16.26
C LYS A 43 -31.82 -55.20 -17.43
N LYS A 44 -31.37 -56.30 -18.03
CA LYS A 44 -30.76 -56.26 -19.36
C LYS A 44 -31.86 -56.09 -20.42
N SER A 45 -31.95 -54.91 -21.03
CA SER A 45 -32.88 -54.66 -22.14
C SER A 45 -32.26 -53.74 -23.19
N ALA A 46 -32.65 -53.90 -24.46
CA ALA A 46 -32.18 -53.06 -25.56
C ALA A 46 -32.48 -51.57 -25.33
N ARG A 47 -33.64 -51.27 -24.73
CA ARG A 47 -34.02 -49.89 -24.41
C ARG A 47 -33.13 -49.27 -23.33
N PHE A 48 -32.72 -50.06 -22.33
CA PHE A 48 -31.83 -49.55 -21.28
C PHE A 48 -30.41 -49.32 -21.81
N TYR A 49 -29.93 -50.21 -22.68
CA TYR A 49 -28.73 -50.02 -23.48
C TYR A 49 -28.77 -48.70 -24.28
N GLU A 50 -29.84 -48.47 -25.04
CA GLU A 50 -30.01 -47.25 -25.84
C GLU A 50 -29.97 -45.98 -24.98
N ILE A 51 -30.63 -45.98 -23.82
CA ILE A 51 -30.63 -44.83 -22.90
C ILE A 51 -29.21 -44.53 -22.42
N ILE A 52 -28.50 -45.54 -21.89
CA ILE A 52 -27.13 -45.40 -21.38
C ILE A 52 -26.21 -44.82 -22.47
N HIS A 53 -26.30 -45.36 -23.68
CA HIS A 53 -25.47 -44.92 -24.79
C HIS A 53 -25.83 -43.52 -25.31
N LYS A 54 -27.11 -43.10 -25.26
CA LYS A 54 -27.50 -41.70 -25.54
C LYS A 54 -26.93 -40.73 -24.51
N VAL A 55 -26.90 -41.09 -23.23
CA VAL A 55 -26.26 -40.24 -22.21
C VAL A 55 -24.77 -40.07 -22.52
N LEU A 56 -24.09 -41.14 -22.91
CA LEU A 56 -22.69 -41.09 -23.32
C LEU A 56 -22.49 -40.26 -24.61
N ASP A 57 -23.40 -40.32 -25.58
CA ASP A 57 -23.35 -39.47 -26.79
C ASP A 57 -23.41 -37.98 -26.42
N VAL A 58 -24.29 -37.61 -25.48
CA VAL A 58 -24.43 -36.24 -24.99
C VAL A 58 -23.16 -35.80 -24.25
N ALA A 59 -22.59 -36.68 -23.42
CA ALA A 59 -21.36 -36.41 -22.68
C ALA A 59 -20.17 -36.19 -23.63
N GLU A 60 -19.99 -37.05 -24.63
CA GLU A 60 -18.95 -36.94 -25.66
C GLU A 60 -19.12 -35.66 -26.49
N SER A 61 -20.35 -35.35 -26.91
CA SER A 61 -20.65 -34.14 -27.72
C SER A 61 -20.40 -32.82 -26.97
N ASN A 62 -20.43 -32.86 -25.64
CA ASN A 62 -20.15 -31.68 -24.80
C ASN A 62 -18.74 -31.71 -24.20
N GLU A 63 -17.89 -32.67 -24.59
CA GLU A 63 -16.53 -32.85 -24.07
C GLU A 63 -16.51 -32.89 -22.53
N VAL A 64 -17.33 -33.78 -21.96
CA VAL A 64 -17.41 -34.01 -20.51
C VAL A 64 -16.20 -34.79 -20.02
N ASP A 65 -15.60 -34.35 -18.92
CA ASP A 65 -14.44 -35.00 -18.31
C ASP A 65 -14.84 -36.04 -17.26
N LEU A 66 -15.94 -35.83 -16.54
CA LEU A 66 -16.51 -36.83 -15.61
C LEU A 66 -18.02 -36.94 -15.77
N ILE A 67 -18.54 -38.16 -15.85
CA ILE A 67 -19.96 -38.45 -15.80
C ILE A 67 -20.32 -39.26 -14.56
N LEU A 68 -21.42 -38.89 -13.91
CA LEU A 68 -21.95 -39.54 -12.72
C LEU A 68 -23.35 -40.12 -12.97
N PHE A 69 -23.46 -41.44 -12.83
CA PHE A 69 -24.73 -42.17 -12.82
C PHE A 69 -25.18 -42.49 -11.38
N PRO A 70 -26.49 -42.63 -11.11
CA PRO A 70 -27.02 -42.98 -9.80
C PRO A 70 -26.76 -44.44 -9.39
N GLU A 71 -27.01 -44.74 -8.12
CA GLU A 71 -26.98 -46.10 -7.57
C GLU A 71 -27.96 -47.04 -8.28
N LEU A 72 -27.62 -48.33 -8.41
CA LEU A 72 -28.44 -49.38 -9.03
C LEU A 72 -28.93 -49.06 -10.46
N PHE A 73 -28.24 -48.19 -11.19
CA PHE A 73 -28.65 -47.77 -12.53
C PHE A 73 -28.06 -48.62 -13.65
N ILE A 74 -26.74 -48.88 -13.67
CA ILE A 74 -26.09 -49.58 -14.78
C ILE A 74 -26.13 -51.09 -14.56
N PRO A 75 -26.74 -51.90 -15.46
CA PRO A 75 -26.65 -53.36 -15.38
C PRO A 75 -25.20 -53.84 -15.41
N GLU A 76 -24.87 -54.87 -14.63
CA GLU A 76 -23.54 -55.49 -14.62
C GLU A 76 -23.09 -55.89 -16.04
N SER A 77 -24.03 -56.38 -16.87
CA SER A 77 -23.75 -56.79 -18.24
C SER A 77 -23.34 -55.64 -19.18
N GLU A 78 -23.59 -54.38 -18.80
CA GLU A 78 -23.26 -53.20 -19.60
C GLU A 78 -21.97 -52.50 -19.17
N VAL A 79 -21.33 -52.95 -18.09
CA VAL A 79 -20.03 -52.39 -17.68
C VAL A 79 -18.99 -52.55 -18.78
N GLU A 80 -18.98 -53.71 -19.44
CA GLU A 80 -18.02 -54.02 -20.51
C GLU A 80 -18.30 -53.20 -21.78
N SER A 81 -19.56 -52.95 -22.12
CA SER A 81 -19.93 -52.13 -23.28
C SER A 81 -19.53 -50.67 -23.07
N ILE A 82 -19.71 -50.13 -21.87
CA ILE A 82 -19.23 -48.80 -21.47
C ILE A 82 -17.70 -48.75 -21.49
N ARG A 83 -17.03 -49.76 -20.91
CA ARG A 83 -15.56 -49.85 -20.87
C ARG A 83 -14.93 -49.80 -22.26
N ILE A 84 -15.46 -50.59 -23.20
CA ILE A 84 -14.99 -50.61 -24.60
C ILE A 84 -15.26 -49.26 -25.26
N ARG A 85 -16.46 -48.70 -25.08
CA ARG A 85 -16.83 -47.43 -25.70
C ARG A 85 -15.95 -46.27 -25.24
N THR A 86 -15.65 -46.19 -23.94
CA THR A 86 -14.90 -45.06 -23.37
C THR A 86 -13.39 -45.32 -23.29
N GLU A 87 -12.86 -46.39 -23.90
CA GLU A 87 -11.45 -46.77 -23.82
C GLU A 87 -10.50 -45.68 -24.35
N ASN A 88 -10.91 -44.99 -25.42
CA ASN A 88 -10.13 -43.91 -26.04
C ASN A 88 -10.58 -42.50 -25.61
N SER A 89 -11.55 -42.41 -24.70
CA SER A 89 -12.03 -41.12 -24.18
C SER A 89 -11.12 -40.61 -23.06
N LYS A 90 -11.14 -39.28 -22.85
CA LYS A 90 -10.56 -38.63 -21.66
C LYS A 90 -11.51 -38.67 -20.46
N MET A 91 -12.76 -39.09 -20.68
CA MET A 91 -13.83 -39.10 -19.69
C MET A 91 -13.62 -40.18 -18.61
N VAL A 92 -13.82 -39.80 -17.36
CA VAL A 92 -13.98 -40.69 -16.21
C VAL A 92 -15.46 -41.02 -16.06
N VAL A 93 -15.81 -42.30 -16.05
CA VAL A 93 -17.20 -42.74 -15.87
C VAL A 93 -17.38 -43.31 -14.48
N VAL A 94 -18.15 -42.63 -13.64
CA VAL A 94 -18.68 -43.19 -12.38
C VAL A 94 -20.00 -43.86 -12.73
N ALA A 95 -19.94 -45.15 -13.03
CA ALA A 95 -21.01 -45.91 -13.71
C ALA A 95 -22.17 -46.30 -12.79
N GLY A 96 -22.48 -45.49 -11.76
CA GLY A 96 -23.51 -45.84 -10.79
C GLY A 96 -23.14 -47.14 -10.09
N SER A 97 -24.12 -47.92 -9.63
CA SER A 97 -23.83 -49.23 -9.04
C SER A 97 -24.74 -50.35 -9.53
N HIS A 98 -24.37 -51.59 -9.20
CA HIS A 98 -25.18 -52.81 -9.33
C HIS A 98 -24.70 -53.85 -8.33
N TYR A 99 -25.42 -54.97 -8.23
CA TYR A 99 -25.00 -56.09 -7.38
C TYR A 99 -24.04 -57.01 -8.12
N THR A 100 -22.90 -57.32 -7.49
CA THR A 100 -21.88 -58.25 -8.00
C THR A 100 -21.65 -59.38 -7.00
N TYR A 101 -21.58 -60.62 -7.47
CA TYR A 101 -21.19 -61.76 -6.65
C TYR A 101 -19.67 -61.93 -6.64
N GLY A 102 -19.10 -62.27 -5.48
CA GLY A 102 -17.69 -62.66 -5.40
C GLY A 102 -17.45 -64.05 -6.00
N ASN A 103 -16.26 -64.61 -5.78
CA ASN A 103 -15.88 -65.96 -6.27
C ASN A 103 -16.72 -67.13 -5.68
N ASP A 104 -17.68 -66.84 -4.81
CA ASP A 104 -18.55 -67.81 -4.14
C ASP A 104 -20.00 -67.32 -4.27
N GLU A 105 -20.73 -67.85 -5.26
CA GLU A 105 -22.13 -67.52 -5.56
C GLU A 105 -23.10 -67.92 -4.42
N THR A 106 -22.62 -68.60 -3.37
CA THR A 106 -23.42 -68.91 -2.17
C THR A 106 -23.44 -67.78 -1.13
N ARG A 107 -22.66 -66.70 -1.33
CA ARG A 107 -22.63 -65.52 -0.46
C ARG A 107 -23.50 -64.38 -0.98
N LYS A 108 -23.91 -63.49 -0.06
CA LYS A 108 -24.63 -62.25 -0.37
C LYS A 108 -23.80 -61.37 -1.33
N PRO A 109 -24.41 -60.76 -2.37
CA PRO A 109 -23.69 -59.90 -3.32
C PRO A 109 -23.19 -58.61 -2.67
N TYR A 110 -22.24 -57.93 -3.29
CA TYR A 110 -21.83 -56.56 -2.95
C TYR A 110 -22.56 -55.56 -3.85
N ASN A 111 -22.98 -54.41 -3.31
CA ASN A 111 -23.38 -53.27 -4.11
C ASN A 111 -22.11 -52.53 -4.56
N THR A 112 -21.81 -52.58 -5.86
CA THR A 112 -20.52 -52.21 -6.44
C THR A 112 -20.71 -51.09 -7.46
N CYS A 113 -19.96 -50.01 -7.30
CA CYS A 113 -19.85 -48.91 -8.24
C CYS A 113 -18.56 -49.04 -9.09
N PRO A 114 -18.67 -49.28 -10.40
CA PRO A 114 -17.51 -49.26 -11.29
C PRO A 114 -17.10 -47.83 -11.64
N VAL A 115 -15.82 -47.52 -11.46
CA VAL A 115 -15.16 -46.31 -11.95
C VAL A 115 -14.29 -46.70 -13.14
N ILE A 116 -14.61 -46.18 -14.32
CA ILE A 116 -14.00 -46.57 -15.59
C ILE A 116 -13.15 -45.43 -16.15
N TYR A 117 -11.90 -45.71 -16.49
CA TYR A 117 -11.00 -44.77 -17.15
C TYR A 117 -9.98 -45.51 -18.03
N LYS A 118 -9.82 -45.08 -19.28
CA LYS A 118 -8.88 -45.67 -20.28
C LYS A 118 -8.89 -47.20 -20.32
N GLY A 119 -10.09 -47.77 -20.42
CA GLY A 119 -10.30 -49.21 -20.52
C GLY A 119 -10.08 -50.00 -19.22
N LYS A 120 -9.72 -49.36 -18.10
CA LYS A 120 -9.62 -49.98 -16.77
C LYS A 120 -10.90 -49.75 -15.97
N VAL A 121 -11.31 -50.76 -15.20
CA VAL A 121 -12.47 -50.73 -14.31
C VAL A 121 -11.98 -50.88 -12.87
N HIS A 122 -12.34 -49.91 -12.02
CA HIS A 122 -12.03 -49.88 -10.60
C HIS A 122 -13.32 -49.95 -9.79
N ASN A 123 -13.52 -51.04 -9.05
CA ASN A 123 -14.74 -51.27 -8.31
C ASN A 123 -14.67 -50.66 -6.90
N VAL A 124 -15.68 -49.87 -6.54
CA VAL A 124 -15.91 -49.33 -5.20
C VAL A 124 -17.11 -50.05 -4.60
N THR A 125 -16.99 -50.64 -3.41
CA THR A 125 -18.07 -51.40 -2.78
C THR A 125 -18.73 -50.60 -1.66
N LYS A 126 -20.06 -50.72 -1.58
CA LYS A 126 -20.87 -50.09 -0.54
C LYS A 126 -20.58 -50.72 0.81
N LYS A 127 -20.43 -49.89 1.83
CA LYS A 127 -20.14 -50.36 3.20
C LYS A 127 -21.42 -50.58 3.97
N ASP A 128 -22.23 -49.55 4.11
CA ASP A 128 -23.40 -49.53 4.98
C ASP A 128 -24.65 -49.81 4.15
N ALA A 129 -25.29 -50.96 4.38
CA ALA A 129 -26.49 -51.36 3.66
C ALA A 129 -27.66 -50.40 3.90
N SER A 130 -28.44 -50.12 2.86
CA SER A 130 -29.68 -49.36 3.01
C SER A 130 -30.81 -50.22 3.58
N LYS A 131 -31.92 -49.60 3.97
CA LYS A 131 -33.14 -50.33 4.41
C LYS A 131 -33.69 -51.30 3.36
N PHE A 132 -33.40 -51.10 2.08
CA PHE A 132 -33.83 -51.98 1.00
C PHE A 132 -32.90 -53.17 0.79
N GLU A 133 -31.72 -53.16 1.43
CA GLU A 133 -30.64 -54.13 1.27
C GLU A 133 -30.28 -54.82 2.59
N GLU A 134 -30.96 -54.48 3.68
CA GLU A 134 -30.68 -54.96 5.03
C GLU A 134 -30.69 -56.50 5.04
N ASP A 135 -29.60 -57.09 5.52
CA ASP A 135 -29.32 -58.52 5.46
C ASP A 135 -29.31 -59.18 4.07
N CYS A 136 -29.35 -58.44 2.96
CA CYS A 136 -29.30 -58.98 1.61
C CYS A 136 -27.94 -58.80 0.91
N ILE A 137 -27.10 -57.87 1.36
CA ILE A 137 -25.77 -57.62 0.77
C ILE A 137 -24.60 -57.87 1.73
N SER A 138 -23.40 -58.02 1.18
CA SER A 138 -22.14 -58.01 1.92
C SER A 138 -21.60 -56.57 2.06
N SER A 139 -21.07 -56.23 3.23
CA SER A 139 -20.41 -54.93 3.49
C SER A 139 -19.02 -54.88 2.85
N GLY A 140 -18.73 -53.80 2.13
CA GLY A 140 -17.37 -53.44 1.72
C GLY A 140 -16.44 -53.21 2.92
N ASP A 141 -15.15 -53.50 2.75
CA ASP A 141 -14.11 -53.41 3.80
C ASP A 141 -13.13 -52.23 3.61
N SER A 142 -13.28 -51.50 2.51
CA SER A 142 -12.32 -50.50 2.05
C SER A 142 -12.98 -49.27 1.41
N ILE A 143 -12.24 -48.16 1.40
CA ILE A 143 -12.60 -46.91 0.72
C ILE A 143 -11.55 -46.64 -0.33
N THR A 144 -11.99 -46.26 -1.53
CA THR A 144 -11.09 -45.96 -2.63
C THR A 144 -10.92 -44.45 -2.78
N VAL A 145 -9.68 -43.99 -2.81
CA VAL A 145 -9.32 -42.60 -3.10
C VAL A 145 -8.60 -42.55 -4.44
N PHE A 146 -9.18 -41.84 -5.39
CA PHE A 146 -8.63 -41.67 -6.73
C PHE A 146 -7.77 -40.41 -6.79
N THR A 147 -6.49 -40.58 -7.14
CA THR A 147 -5.51 -39.49 -7.22
C THR A 147 -4.93 -39.37 -8.64
N ASP A 148 -4.33 -38.22 -8.94
CA ASP A 148 -3.68 -37.95 -10.23
C ASP A 148 -4.65 -38.23 -11.40
N THR A 149 -5.90 -37.78 -11.26
CA THR A 149 -6.97 -38.01 -12.23
C THR A 149 -7.08 -36.84 -13.22
N PRO A 150 -7.69 -37.04 -14.40
CA PRO A 150 -7.89 -35.95 -15.37
C PRO A 150 -8.97 -34.94 -14.95
N VAL A 151 -9.59 -35.10 -13.77
CA VAL A 151 -10.67 -34.25 -13.26
C VAL A 151 -10.43 -33.74 -11.85
N GLY A 152 -9.26 -34.00 -11.24
CA GLY A 152 -9.02 -33.73 -9.83
C GLY A 152 -9.27 -34.95 -8.94
N ASP A 153 -8.81 -34.89 -7.70
CA ASP A 153 -8.83 -36.04 -6.80
C ASP A 153 -10.23 -36.24 -6.21
N PHE A 154 -10.70 -37.49 -6.14
CA PHE A 154 -12.06 -37.78 -5.72
C PHE A 154 -12.23 -39.12 -5.02
N SER A 155 -13.37 -39.28 -4.35
CA SER A 155 -13.85 -40.57 -3.83
C SER A 155 -15.34 -40.73 -4.12
N VAL A 156 -15.77 -41.98 -4.27
CA VAL A 156 -17.16 -42.35 -4.57
C VAL A 156 -17.80 -42.93 -3.33
N ILE A 157 -19.01 -42.46 -3.02
CA ILE A 157 -19.80 -42.78 -1.84
C ILE A 157 -21.15 -43.30 -2.33
N ILE A 158 -21.58 -44.46 -1.86
CA ILE A 158 -22.78 -45.13 -2.37
C ILE A 158 -23.92 -44.96 -1.38
N CYS A 159 -24.83 -44.04 -1.68
CA CYS A 159 -26.11 -43.83 -1.00
C CYS A 159 -26.02 -43.79 0.54
N SER A 160 -26.44 -44.85 1.24
CA SER A 160 -26.44 -44.91 2.71
C SER A 160 -25.07 -44.75 3.36
N ASP A 161 -23.97 -45.01 2.64
CA ASP A 161 -22.61 -44.67 3.10
C ASP A 161 -22.49 -43.18 3.45
N TYR A 162 -23.25 -42.31 2.77
CA TYR A 162 -23.28 -40.87 3.03
C TYR A 162 -24.11 -40.49 4.27
N LEU A 163 -25.05 -41.34 4.70
CA LEU A 163 -25.90 -41.10 5.87
C LEU A 163 -25.30 -41.63 7.17
N SER A 164 -24.36 -42.56 7.09
CA SER A 164 -23.67 -43.11 8.26
C SER A 164 -22.79 -42.06 8.95
N ARG A 165 -23.05 -41.79 10.23
CA ARG A 165 -22.29 -40.82 11.07
C ARG A 165 -21.75 -41.50 12.34
N GLY A 166 -20.62 -41.01 12.88
CA GLY A 166 -19.87 -41.62 13.99
C GLY A 166 -18.39 -41.88 13.67
N HIS A 167 -17.68 -42.66 14.50
CA HIS A 167 -16.30 -43.08 14.22
C HIS A 167 -16.25 -44.30 13.29
N ASN A 168 -15.24 -44.41 12.43
CA ASN A 168 -15.04 -45.54 11.49
C ASN A 168 -16.11 -45.70 10.38
N ASN A 169 -16.73 -44.61 9.90
CA ASN A 169 -17.59 -44.61 8.70
C ASN A 169 -16.86 -44.01 7.47
N VAL A 170 -17.55 -44.02 6.32
CA VAL A 170 -17.00 -43.54 5.03
C VAL A 170 -16.65 -42.06 5.06
N ILE A 171 -17.51 -41.21 5.63
CA ILE A 171 -17.31 -39.76 5.66
C ILE A 171 -16.11 -39.38 6.55
N ASP A 172 -15.98 -40.00 7.72
CA ASP A 172 -14.86 -39.77 8.66
C ASP A 172 -13.51 -40.09 8.02
N GLU A 173 -13.43 -41.16 7.21
CA GLU A 173 -12.19 -41.54 6.53
C GLU A 173 -11.90 -40.66 5.32
N ILE A 174 -12.89 -40.37 4.47
CA ILE A 174 -12.70 -39.51 3.29
C ILE A 174 -12.30 -38.09 3.70
N SER A 175 -12.80 -37.58 4.84
CA SER A 175 -12.46 -36.25 5.37
C SER A 175 -10.99 -36.08 5.75
N LYS A 176 -10.21 -37.16 5.82
CA LYS A 176 -8.76 -37.12 6.08
C LYS A 176 -7.94 -36.79 4.84
N HIS A 177 -8.58 -36.76 3.66
CA HIS A 177 -7.93 -36.54 2.37
C HIS A 177 -8.40 -35.22 1.74
N ASP A 178 -7.47 -34.45 1.17
CA ASP A 178 -7.78 -33.22 0.44
C ASP A 178 -8.27 -33.56 -0.97
N LEU A 179 -9.57 -33.76 -1.12
CA LEU A 179 -10.22 -34.15 -2.37
C LEU A 179 -10.92 -32.97 -3.04
N ASP A 180 -10.91 -32.94 -4.37
CA ASP A 180 -11.66 -31.96 -5.15
C ASP A 180 -13.14 -32.30 -5.24
N PHE A 181 -13.48 -33.60 -5.33
CA PHE A 181 -14.86 -34.06 -5.42
C PHE A 181 -15.19 -35.15 -4.42
N TRP A 182 -16.33 -34.99 -3.74
CA TRP A 182 -17.05 -36.09 -3.12
C TRP A 182 -18.21 -36.48 -4.04
N ILE A 183 -18.19 -37.71 -4.52
CA ILE A 183 -19.13 -38.18 -5.53
C ILE A 183 -20.12 -39.12 -4.88
N VAL A 184 -21.40 -38.76 -4.89
CA VAL A 184 -22.45 -39.51 -4.22
C VAL A 184 -23.42 -40.07 -5.27
N ALA A 185 -23.36 -41.38 -5.48
CA ALA A 185 -24.32 -42.11 -6.29
C ALA A 185 -25.42 -42.67 -5.38
N ALA A 186 -26.68 -42.31 -5.64
CA ALA A 186 -27.78 -42.64 -4.74
C ALA A 186 -29.04 -43.14 -5.46
N MET A 187 -29.81 -43.93 -4.72
CA MET A 187 -31.21 -44.24 -4.98
C MET A 187 -31.97 -44.02 -3.67
N GLN A 188 -32.29 -42.76 -3.38
CA GLN A 188 -32.81 -42.30 -2.09
C GLN A 188 -34.24 -41.72 -2.23
N PRO A 189 -35.25 -42.25 -1.51
CA PRO A 189 -36.62 -41.70 -1.50
C PRO A 189 -36.76 -40.33 -0.83
N LYS A 190 -35.79 -39.89 -0.03
CA LYS A 190 -35.75 -38.56 0.61
C LYS A 190 -34.40 -37.88 0.41
N ALA A 191 -34.16 -37.36 -0.79
CA ALA A 191 -32.91 -36.67 -1.14
C ALA A 191 -32.54 -35.54 -0.15
N GLU A 192 -33.53 -34.93 0.50
CA GLU A 192 -33.38 -33.88 1.50
C GLU A 192 -32.51 -34.32 2.69
N GLU A 193 -32.52 -35.62 3.05
CA GLU A 193 -31.67 -36.18 4.11
C GLU A 193 -30.19 -36.12 3.71
N HIS A 194 -29.85 -36.42 2.44
CA HIS A 194 -28.50 -36.24 1.92
C HIS A 194 -28.15 -34.76 1.81
N HIS A 195 -29.05 -33.94 1.26
CA HIS A 195 -28.82 -32.51 1.03
C HIS A 195 -28.50 -31.76 2.33
N ALA A 196 -29.17 -32.09 3.44
CA ALA A 196 -28.92 -31.49 4.74
C ALA A 196 -27.46 -31.69 5.20
N PHE A 197 -26.94 -32.90 5.02
CA PHE A 197 -25.54 -33.19 5.31
C PHE A 197 -24.59 -32.53 4.30
N MET A 198 -24.90 -32.57 3.01
CA MET A 198 -24.06 -31.93 1.97
C MET A 198 -23.90 -30.43 2.20
N SER A 199 -24.98 -29.75 2.60
CA SER A 199 -24.95 -28.32 2.97
C SER A 199 -24.04 -28.05 4.17
N THR A 200 -23.77 -29.04 5.02
CA THR A 200 -22.90 -28.89 6.18
C THR A 200 -21.47 -29.32 5.83
N ASP A 201 -21.32 -30.48 5.19
CA ASP A 201 -20.04 -31.11 4.85
C ASP A 201 -19.25 -30.29 3.82
N ILE A 202 -19.92 -29.46 3.00
CA ILE A 202 -19.26 -28.52 2.08
C ILE A 202 -18.51 -27.39 2.82
N VAL A 203 -18.91 -27.07 4.05
CA VAL A 203 -18.31 -26.02 4.89
C VAL A 203 -17.21 -26.63 5.75
N SER A 204 -16.05 -26.88 5.14
CA SER A 204 -14.86 -27.44 5.81
C SER A 204 -13.60 -26.60 5.54
N PRO A 205 -12.50 -26.82 6.30
CA PRO A 205 -11.20 -26.18 6.01
C PRO A 205 -10.63 -26.53 4.63
N GLN A 206 -10.94 -27.72 4.11
CA GLN A 206 -10.59 -28.15 2.76
C GLN A 206 -11.71 -27.74 1.79
N ASP A 207 -11.36 -27.03 0.72
CA ASP A 207 -12.33 -26.64 -0.31
C ASP A 207 -12.60 -27.81 -1.27
N LYS A 208 -13.88 -28.08 -1.56
CA LYS A 208 -14.31 -29.20 -2.41
C LYS A 208 -15.65 -28.92 -3.07
N TYR A 209 -16.02 -29.77 -4.03
CA TYR A 209 -17.38 -29.89 -4.56
C TYR A 209 -18.00 -31.21 -4.13
N ILE A 210 -19.32 -31.23 -3.93
CA ILE A 210 -20.05 -32.49 -3.72
C ILE A 210 -21.01 -32.68 -4.89
N LEU A 211 -20.85 -33.80 -5.59
CA LEU A 211 -21.66 -34.19 -6.75
C LEU A 211 -22.66 -35.25 -6.31
N TYR A 212 -23.94 -35.02 -6.60
CA TYR A 212 -25.01 -35.91 -6.17
C TYR A 212 -25.88 -36.32 -7.35
N ALA A 213 -25.87 -37.61 -7.69
CA ALA A 213 -26.79 -38.20 -8.64
C ALA A 213 -27.78 -39.12 -7.91
N ASN A 214 -29.06 -38.79 -8.01
CA ASN A 214 -30.15 -39.60 -7.52
C ASN A 214 -31.06 -40.05 -8.68
N MET A 215 -31.80 -41.13 -8.45
CA MET A 215 -32.88 -41.55 -9.34
C MET A 215 -34.15 -40.73 -9.10
N ASN A 216 -34.96 -40.52 -10.14
CA ASN A 216 -36.30 -39.93 -10.03
C ASN A 216 -37.37 -40.91 -10.53
N ASN A 217 -37.91 -41.74 -9.63
CA ASN A 217 -38.87 -42.79 -9.94
C ASN A 217 -39.74 -43.16 -8.71
N GLU A 218 -40.45 -44.29 -8.75
CA GLU A 218 -41.34 -44.73 -7.67
C GLU A 218 -40.63 -45.04 -6.32
N LEU A 219 -39.30 -45.21 -6.32
CA LEU A 219 -38.49 -45.53 -5.15
C LEU A 219 -37.48 -44.42 -4.76
N ALA A 220 -37.36 -43.35 -5.55
CA ALA A 220 -36.42 -42.25 -5.32
C ALA A 220 -37.00 -40.92 -5.84
N ASN A 221 -36.82 -39.81 -5.11
CA ASN A 221 -37.49 -38.54 -5.39
C ASN A 221 -36.69 -37.54 -6.26
N GLY A 222 -35.62 -37.99 -6.92
CA GLY A 222 -34.73 -37.12 -7.69
C GLY A 222 -33.89 -36.21 -6.78
N GLY A 223 -33.82 -34.92 -7.13
CA GLY A 223 -33.02 -33.96 -6.37
C GLY A 223 -31.51 -34.09 -6.61
N SER A 224 -31.09 -34.63 -7.74
CA SER A 224 -29.68 -34.59 -8.16
C SER A 224 -29.17 -33.15 -8.14
N ALA A 225 -27.97 -32.95 -7.63
CA ALA A 225 -27.46 -31.62 -7.35
C ALA A 225 -25.93 -31.54 -7.35
N VAL A 226 -25.43 -30.30 -7.43
CA VAL A 226 -24.05 -29.95 -7.10
C VAL A 226 -24.07 -29.04 -5.90
N PHE A 227 -23.28 -29.35 -4.88
CA PHE A 227 -23.05 -28.46 -3.75
C PHE A 227 -21.71 -27.75 -3.89
N ALA A 228 -21.74 -26.43 -3.73
CA ALA A 228 -20.58 -25.57 -3.81
C ALA A 228 -20.79 -24.31 -2.97
N ILE A 229 -19.69 -23.76 -2.42
CA ILE A 229 -19.71 -22.42 -1.85
C ILE A 229 -19.69 -21.42 -3.01
N LEU A 230 -20.80 -20.71 -3.20
CA LEU A 230 -20.97 -19.70 -4.24
C LEU A 230 -20.99 -18.29 -3.63
N ARG A 231 -20.68 -17.30 -4.47
CA ARG A 231 -20.94 -15.89 -4.13
C ARG A 231 -22.45 -15.62 -4.10
N SER A 232 -22.87 -14.69 -3.24
CA SER A 232 -24.28 -14.29 -3.07
C SER A 232 -24.93 -13.83 -4.38
N ASP A 233 -24.21 -13.06 -5.19
CA ASP A 233 -24.69 -12.59 -6.50
C ASP A 233 -24.95 -13.72 -7.51
N ARG A 234 -24.14 -14.79 -7.45
CA ARG A 234 -24.33 -15.98 -8.28
C ARG A 234 -25.51 -16.82 -7.80
N ILE A 235 -25.68 -16.95 -6.49
CA ILE A 235 -26.84 -17.61 -5.88
C ILE A 235 -28.13 -16.94 -6.33
N GLU A 236 -28.23 -15.62 -6.18
CA GLU A 236 -29.42 -14.85 -6.59
C GLU A 236 -29.74 -15.05 -8.07
N ARG A 237 -28.73 -14.99 -8.94
CA ARG A 237 -28.92 -15.25 -10.37
C ARG A 237 -29.41 -16.67 -10.62
N PHE A 238 -28.75 -17.67 -10.04
CA PHE A 238 -29.12 -19.06 -10.26
C PHE A 238 -30.54 -19.34 -9.77
N ILE A 239 -30.97 -18.74 -8.67
CA ILE A 239 -32.37 -18.78 -8.21
C ILE A 239 -33.30 -18.16 -9.25
N LYS A 240 -33.02 -16.92 -9.69
CA LYS A 240 -33.85 -16.21 -10.69
C LYS A 240 -33.96 -16.96 -12.02
N THR A 241 -32.89 -17.58 -12.48
CA THR A 241 -32.84 -18.30 -13.77
C THR A 241 -33.32 -19.75 -13.64
N GLY A 242 -33.82 -20.17 -12.47
CA GLY A 242 -34.27 -21.54 -12.23
C GLY A 242 -33.14 -22.58 -12.36
N VAL A 243 -31.91 -22.23 -12.01
CA VAL A 243 -30.74 -23.13 -12.00
C VAL A 243 -30.59 -23.85 -10.67
N THR A 244 -31.03 -23.24 -9.57
CA THR A 244 -31.15 -23.87 -8.25
C THR A 244 -32.28 -23.21 -7.47
N ASP A 245 -32.87 -23.91 -6.52
CA ASP A 245 -33.76 -23.33 -5.50
C ASP A 245 -32.94 -22.81 -4.29
N HIS A 246 -31.65 -23.19 -4.20
CA HIS A 246 -30.76 -22.94 -3.08
C HIS A 246 -31.28 -23.42 -1.71
N GLU A 247 -32.13 -24.45 -1.71
CA GLU A 247 -32.72 -25.03 -0.50
C GLU A 247 -32.38 -26.54 -0.41
N PRO A 248 -31.47 -26.96 0.48
CA PRO A 248 -30.76 -26.19 1.51
C PRO A 248 -29.60 -25.35 0.95
N ARG A 249 -29.01 -24.53 1.83
CA ARG A 249 -27.88 -23.65 1.51
C ARG A 249 -26.75 -24.42 0.80
N HIS A 250 -26.03 -23.73 -0.07
CA HIS A 250 -24.94 -24.28 -0.88
C HIS A 250 -25.34 -25.29 -1.95
N LYS A 251 -26.63 -25.64 -2.10
CA LYS A 251 -27.13 -26.33 -3.29
C LYS A 251 -27.00 -25.39 -4.48
N ALA A 252 -25.93 -25.57 -5.24
CA ALA A 252 -25.46 -24.65 -6.26
C ALA A 252 -26.23 -24.84 -7.57
N ILE A 253 -26.48 -26.08 -7.96
CA ILE A 253 -27.20 -26.43 -9.20
C ILE A 253 -28.13 -27.60 -8.88
N CYS A 254 -29.40 -27.50 -9.26
CA CYS A 254 -30.37 -28.60 -9.19
C CYS A 254 -31.52 -28.39 -10.20
N PRO A 255 -32.27 -29.43 -10.58
CA PRO A 255 -33.53 -29.26 -11.31
C PRO A 255 -34.56 -28.52 -10.44
N THR A 256 -35.12 -27.39 -10.91
CA THR A 256 -35.98 -26.50 -10.07
C THR A 256 -37.45 -26.42 -10.47
N SER A 257 -37.83 -26.80 -11.70
CA SER A 257 -39.24 -26.81 -12.15
C SER A 257 -39.42 -27.44 -13.54
N ASP A 258 -38.42 -27.26 -14.41
CA ASP A 258 -38.36 -27.89 -15.73
C ASP A 258 -37.74 -29.29 -15.60
N ARG A 259 -38.32 -30.31 -16.27
CA ARG A 259 -37.78 -31.68 -16.25
C ARG A 259 -36.39 -31.69 -16.92
N TRP A 260 -35.32 -31.93 -16.13
CA TRP A 260 -33.97 -32.21 -16.64
C TRP A 260 -33.57 -33.63 -16.25
N ASP A 261 -33.21 -34.44 -17.23
CA ASP A 261 -32.58 -35.74 -16.99
C ASP A 261 -31.07 -35.58 -16.78
N TYR A 262 -30.46 -34.48 -17.23
CA TYR A 262 -29.05 -34.20 -16.98
C TYR A 262 -28.74 -32.70 -16.88
N PHE A 263 -27.61 -32.40 -16.24
CA PHE A 263 -26.97 -31.10 -16.30
C PHE A 263 -25.45 -31.25 -16.34
N ILE A 264 -24.79 -30.34 -17.05
CA ILE A 264 -23.34 -30.28 -17.24
C ILE A 264 -22.82 -29.00 -16.60
N VAL A 265 -21.84 -29.13 -15.73
CA VAL A 265 -21.27 -28.05 -14.94
C VAL A 265 -19.77 -28.00 -15.17
N GLU A 266 -19.22 -26.81 -15.22
CA GLU A 266 -17.78 -26.58 -15.22
C GLU A 266 -17.37 -26.10 -13.83
N CYS A 267 -16.47 -26.85 -13.20
CA CYS A 267 -15.96 -26.66 -11.85
C CYS A 267 -14.52 -26.18 -11.90
N ASN A 268 -14.22 -25.06 -11.24
CA ASN A 268 -12.86 -24.53 -11.15
C ASN A 268 -12.14 -25.16 -9.95
N LEU A 269 -11.06 -25.90 -10.20
CA LEU A 269 -10.31 -26.63 -9.17
C LEU A 269 -9.28 -25.75 -8.46
N GLU A 270 -8.87 -24.64 -9.06
CA GLU A 270 -7.96 -23.65 -8.48
C GLU A 270 -8.69 -22.63 -7.59
N ASN A 271 -10.01 -22.48 -7.77
CA ASN A 271 -10.85 -21.51 -7.07
C ASN A 271 -12.14 -22.16 -6.54
N LYS A 272 -12.03 -23.28 -5.81
CA LYS A 272 -13.18 -24.04 -5.28
C LYS A 272 -14.09 -23.19 -4.37
N ARG A 273 -13.49 -22.30 -3.56
CA ARG A 273 -14.18 -21.28 -2.74
C ARG A 273 -13.87 -19.87 -3.27
N PRO A 274 -14.86 -19.14 -3.82
CA PRO A 274 -14.63 -17.85 -4.46
C PRO A 274 -14.33 -16.76 -3.42
N LYS A 275 -13.20 -16.07 -3.59
CA LYS A 275 -12.81 -14.89 -2.79
C LYS A 275 -13.50 -13.64 -3.35
N LEU A 276 -13.69 -12.59 -2.51
CA LEU A 276 -14.23 -11.31 -3.00
C LEU A 276 -13.40 -10.83 -4.20
N PRO A 277 -14.04 -10.30 -5.27
CA PRO A 277 -13.31 -9.83 -6.43
C PRO A 277 -12.40 -8.68 -6.00
N THR A 278 -11.10 -8.84 -6.22
CA THR A 278 -10.13 -7.75 -6.06
C THR A 278 -9.86 -7.04 -7.37
N ILE A 279 -10.30 -7.61 -8.50
CA ILE A 279 -10.12 -7.07 -9.86
C ILE A 279 -11.28 -7.53 -10.76
N ILE A 280 -11.64 -6.68 -11.72
CA ILE A 280 -12.44 -7.05 -12.89
C ILE A 280 -11.72 -8.15 -13.67
N GLY A 281 -12.20 -9.39 -13.57
CA GLY A 281 -11.67 -10.50 -14.35
C GLY A 281 -11.99 -11.88 -13.79
N ASP A 282 -12.11 -12.08 -12.49
CA ASP A 282 -12.10 -13.44 -11.91
C ASP A 282 -13.20 -14.36 -12.50
N ALA A 283 -12.79 -15.57 -12.92
CA ALA A 283 -13.69 -16.57 -13.47
C ALA A 283 -14.57 -17.16 -12.34
N PRO A 284 -15.85 -17.48 -12.60
CA PRO A 284 -16.70 -18.09 -11.60
C PRO A 284 -16.16 -19.47 -11.23
N ASN A 285 -16.36 -19.88 -9.96
CA ASN A 285 -15.97 -21.21 -9.52
C ASN A 285 -16.88 -22.32 -10.06
N VAL A 286 -18.17 -22.00 -10.28
CA VAL A 286 -19.15 -22.90 -10.91
C VAL A 286 -19.86 -22.21 -12.06
N LYS A 287 -20.01 -22.92 -13.18
CA LYS A 287 -20.74 -22.48 -14.37
C LYS A 287 -21.60 -23.63 -14.90
N LEU A 288 -22.90 -23.39 -15.08
CA LEU A 288 -23.77 -24.31 -15.82
C LEU A 288 -23.44 -24.19 -17.32
N VAL A 289 -23.08 -25.31 -17.94
CA VAL A 289 -22.72 -25.42 -19.36
C VAL A 289 -23.93 -25.82 -20.20
N ALA A 290 -24.64 -26.86 -19.79
CA ALA A 290 -25.81 -27.39 -20.49
C ALA A 290 -26.77 -28.10 -19.53
N LYS A 291 -28.03 -28.25 -19.94
CA LYS A 291 -29.06 -29.05 -19.26
C LYS A 291 -30.07 -29.57 -20.28
N GLY A 292 -30.67 -30.74 -20.04
CA GLY A 292 -31.61 -31.33 -21.02
C GLY A 292 -32.30 -32.62 -20.57
N VAL A 293 -32.99 -33.25 -21.52
CA VAL A 293 -33.77 -34.50 -21.38
C VAL A 293 -33.22 -35.50 -22.40
N ILE A 294 -33.12 -36.79 -22.06
CA ILE A 294 -32.52 -37.82 -22.92
C ILE A 294 -33.56 -38.53 -23.82
N ASP A 295 -34.80 -38.68 -23.36
CA ASP A 295 -35.88 -39.35 -24.11
C ASP A 295 -37.05 -38.38 -24.38
N GLN A 296 -37.23 -37.97 -25.65
CA GLN A 296 -38.27 -37.02 -26.08
C GLN A 296 -39.65 -37.69 -26.33
N ASP A 297 -39.75 -39.02 -26.28
CA ASP A 297 -40.99 -39.76 -26.61
C ASP A 297 -42.11 -39.64 -25.56
N GLN A 298 -41.88 -38.92 -24.45
CA GLN A 298 -42.92 -38.58 -23.46
C GLN A 298 -43.45 -37.13 -23.58
N GLN A 299 -43.00 -36.33 -24.56
CA GLN A 299 -43.38 -34.91 -24.72
C GLN A 299 -44.43 -34.62 -25.81
N ALA A 300 -45.21 -35.61 -26.24
CA ALA A 300 -46.22 -35.40 -27.29
C ALA A 300 -47.47 -34.59 -26.86
N ASN A 301 -47.48 -33.87 -25.73
CA ASN A 301 -48.64 -33.10 -25.26
C ASN A 301 -48.33 -31.70 -24.68
N ALA A 302 -47.26 -31.02 -25.12
CA ALA A 302 -47.01 -29.63 -24.68
C ALA A 302 -46.45 -28.66 -25.73
N VAL A 303 -46.23 -29.07 -26.98
CA VAL A 303 -45.66 -28.18 -28.02
C VAL A 303 -46.62 -28.04 -29.19
N THR A 304 -47.68 -27.26 -29.00
CA THR A 304 -48.48 -26.69 -30.10
C THR A 304 -49.06 -25.33 -29.71
N LYS A 305 -48.23 -24.46 -29.11
CA LYS A 305 -48.62 -23.06 -28.84
C LYS A 305 -47.42 -22.13 -28.61
N ALA A 306 -46.43 -22.13 -29.50
CA ALA A 306 -45.38 -21.09 -29.44
C ALA A 306 -44.69 -20.89 -30.79
N ASN A 307 -45.44 -20.80 -31.89
CA ASN A 307 -44.92 -20.26 -33.14
C ASN A 307 -46.02 -19.45 -33.81
N ASN A 308 -46.14 -18.19 -33.39
CA ASN A 308 -46.53 -17.06 -34.22
C ASN A 308 -46.43 -15.75 -33.44
N SER A 309 -45.64 -14.81 -33.99
CA SER A 309 -45.73 -13.34 -33.94
C SER A 309 -44.50 -12.57 -33.40
N GLY A 310 -43.80 -11.89 -34.31
CA GLY A 310 -43.53 -10.45 -34.21
C GLY A 310 -42.69 -9.86 -33.06
N HIS A 311 -41.60 -10.47 -32.62
CA HIS A 311 -40.66 -9.84 -31.67
C HIS A 311 -39.18 -10.14 -31.99
N GLN A 312 -38.54 -9.35 -32.86
CA GLN A 312 -37.08 -9.43 -33.06
C GLN A 312 -36.29 -8.12 -32.84
N GLN A 313 -36.94 -6.96 -32.67
CA GLN A 313 -36.21 -5.69 -32.50
C GLN A 313 -35.86 -5.31 -31.04
N GLY A 314 -36.59 -5.80 -30.02
CA GLY A 314 -36.25 -5.58 -28.61
C GLY A 314 -35.09 -6.44 -28.09
N ASN A 315 -34.71 -7.48 -28.83
CA ASN A 315 -33.82 -8.54 -28.34
C ASN A 315 -32.33 -8.12 -28.28
N ALA A 316 -31.87 -7.23 -29.17
CA ALA A 316 -30.44 -6.89 -29.26
C ALA A 316 -29.94 -5.97 -28.14
N ILE A 317 -30.73 -4.96 -27.75
CA ILE A 317 -30.37 -4.03 -26.66
C ILE A 317 -30.34 -4.76 -25.31
N ASP A 318 -31.36 -5.59 -25.04
CA ASP A 318 -31.45 -6.37 -23.82
C ASP A 318 -30.32 -7.41 -23.72
N LYS A 319 -30.05 -8.13 -24.81
CA LYS A 319 -28.87 -9.02 -24.90
C LYS A 319 -27.55 -8.30 -24.67
N PHE A 320 -27.38 -7.08 -25.21
CA PHE A 320 -26.16 -6.31 -25.00
C PHE A 320 -26.04 -5.89 -23.54
N HIS A 321 -27.14 -5.46 -22.93
CA HIS A 321 -27.14 -5.11 -21.53
C HIS A 321 -26.79 -6.31 -20.64
N GLU A 322 -27.44 -7.46 -20.84
CA GLU A 322 -27.11 -8.72 -20.13
C GLU A 322 -25.63 -9.07 -20.29
N PHE A 323 -25.09 -8.94 -21.50
CA PHE A 323 -23.67 -9.12 -21.75
C PHE A 323 -22.82 -8.14 -20.92
N VAL A 324 -23.14 -6.84 -20.93
CA VAL A 324 -22.43 -5.81 -20.17
C VAL A 324 -22.49 -6.09 -18.67
N VAL A 325 -23.66 -6.47 -18.14
CA VAL A 325 -23.83 -6.87 -16.74
C VAL A 325 -22.87 -8.01 -16.41
N ASP A 326 -22.96 -9.09 -17.18
CA ASP A 326 -22.24 -10.34 -16.92
C ASP A 326 -20.72 -10.23 -17.07
N ASN A 327 -20.28 -9.40 -18.01
CA ASN A 327 -18.88 -9.38 -18.44
C ASN A 327 -18.12 -8.14 -17.98
N TYR A 328 -18.80 -7.01 -17.79
CA TYR A 328 -18.17 -5.74 -17.43
C TYR A 328 -18.54 -5.27 -16.01
N LEU A 329 -19.83 -5.31 -15.62
CA LEU A 329 -20.32 -4.68 -14.37
C LEU A 329 -20.23 -5.59 -13.14
N MET A 330 -20.66 -6.85 -13.22
CA MET A 330 -20.66 -7.80 -12.09
C MET A 330 -19.25 -8.19 -11.61
N LYS A 331 -18.24 -7.81 -12.41
CA LYS A 331 -16.82 -7.92 -12.08
C LYS A 331 -16.26 -6.62 -11.46
N GLY A 332 -17.02 -5.52 -11.51
CA GLY A 332 -16.72 -4.22 -10.89
C GLY A 332 -17.08 -4.20 -9.40
N LEU A 333 -16.64 -3.15 -8.70
CA LEU A 333 -16.81 -3.04 -7.26
C LEU A 333 -18.30 -3.14 -6.87
N PHE A 334 -18.63 -4.12 -6.04
CA PHE A 334 -19.91 -4.25 -5.33
C PHE A 334 -21.17 -3.94 -6.16
N PHE A 335 -21.20 -4.40 -7.41
CA PHE A 335 -22.34 -4.24 -8.31
C PHE A 335 -23.31 -5.43 -8.23
N LYS A 336 -24.56 -5.20 -7.82
CA LYS A 336 -25.69 -6.13 -7.96
C LYS A 336 -26.82 -5.45 -8.72
N GLU A 337 -27.33 -6.07 -9.78
CA GLU A 337 -28.42 -5.51 -10.61
C GLU A 337 -29.64 -5.05 -9.79
N ASN A 338 -30.11 -5.86 -8.82
CA ASN A 338 -31.29 -5.54 -8.01
C ASN A 338 -31.06 -4.49 -6.91
N GLU A 339 -29.82 -4.33 -6.44
CA GLU A 339 -29.49 -3.45 -5.30
C GLU A 339 -28.72 -2.19 -5.71
N SER A 340 -28.15 -2.17 -6.92
CA SER A 340 -27.43 -1.02 -7.50
C SER A 340 -28.23 0.28 -7.42
N ARG A 341 -29.56 0.21 -7.57
CA ARG A 341 -30.43 1.37 -7.42
C ARG A 341 -30.49 1.90 -5.98
N TYR A 342 -30.50 0.99 -5.00
CA TYR A 342 -30.47 1.35 -3.58
C TYR A 342 -29.13 1.99 -3.19
N PHE A 343 -28.04 1.60 -3.84
CA PHE A 343 -26.71 2.11 -3.56
C PHE A 343 -26.27 3.30 -4.43
N PHE A 344 -27.07 3.79 -5.38
CA PHE A 344 -26.70 4.95 -6.21
C PHE A 344 -26.32 6.16 -5.36
N GLU A 345 -27.10 6.45 -4.31
CA GLU A 345 -26.81 7.54 -3.39
C GLU A 345 -25.43 7.35 -2.71
N GLN A 346 -25.10 6.12 -2.33
CA GLN A 346 -23.82 5.81 -1.69
C GLN A 346 -22.66 5.90 -2.69
N TYR A 347 -22.84 5.44 -3.93
CA TYR A 347 -21.86 5.64 -5.00
C TYR A 347 -21.67 7.12 -5.32
N ALA A 348 -22.76 7.91 -5.33
CA ALA A 348 -22.69 9.34 -5.57
C ALA A 348 -21.88 10.05 -4.49
N ILE A 349 -22.12 9.75 -3.20
CA ILE A 349 -21.32 10.24 -2.07
C ILE A 349 -19.85 9.83 -2.24
N LEU A 350 -19.60 8.56 -2.57
CA LEU A 350 -18.25 8.03 -2.71
C LEU A 350 -17.46 8.75 -3.82
N PHE A 351 -18.06 8.92 -5.00
CA PHE A 351 -17.39 9.56 -6.13
C PHE A 351 -17.33 11.09 -6.03
N LYS A 352 -18.27 11.73 -5.31
CA LYS A 352 -18.22 13.16 -5.00
C LYS A 352 -16.89 13.55 -4.35
N HIS A 353 -16.36 12.69 -3.48
CA HIS A 353 -15.11 12.95 -2.76
C HIS A 353 -13.85 12.56 -3.53
N LEU A 354 -13.97 11.72 -4.56
CA LEU A 354 -12.83 11.29 -5.39
C LEU A 354 -12.64 12.14 -6.66
N LEU A 355 -13.73 12.62 -7.26
CA LEU A 355 -13.71 13.30 -8.56
C LEU A 355 -13.38 14.79 -8.43
N HIS A 356 -12.41 15.24 -9.22
CA HIS A 356 -11.97 16.64 -9.27
C HIS A 356 -12.07 17.18 -10.70
N PHE A 357 -12.62 18.38 -10.87
CA PHE A 357 -12.86 19.02 -12.16
C PHE A 357 -11.81 20.12 -12.42
N GLU A 358 -11.31 20.23 -13.66
CA GLU A 358 -10.22 21.18 -13.98
C GLU A 358 -10.62 22.66 -13.97
N SER A 359 -11.90 23.01 -14.12
CA SER A 359 -12.34 24.41 -14.11
C SER A 359 -13.41 24.69 -13.06
N ALA A 360 -13.34 25.89 -12.47
CA ALA A 360 -14.24 26.35 -11.41
C ALA A 360 -15.72 26.38 -11.86
N GLU A 361 -15.98 26.67 -13.14
CA GLU A 361 -17.35 26.68 -13.71
C GLU A 361 -18.02 25.30 -13.68
N HIS A 362 -17.27 24.20 -13.68
CA HIS A 362 -17.81 22.85 -13.66
C HIS A 362 -17.87 22.23 -12.24
N VAL A 363 -17.41 22.95 -11.21
CA VAL A 363 -17.50 22.51 -9.80
C VAL A 363 -18.96 22.43 -9.34
N GLU A 364 -19.88 23.16 -9.98
CA GLU A 364 -21.32 23.04 -9.72
C GLU A 364 -21.86 21.61 -9.91
N LEU A 365 -21.24 20.79 -10.77
CA LEU A 365 -21.59 19.37 -10.93
C LEU A 365 -21.34 18.56 -9.65
N LEU A 366 -20.30 18.89 -8.86
CA LEU A 366 -20.07 18.29 -7.53
C LEU A 366 -21.11 18.76 -6.50
N ASN A 367 -21.68 19.94 -6.71
CA ASN A 367 -22.65 20.56 -5.80
C ASN A 367 -24.10 20.20 -6.14
N SER A 368 -24.34 19.45 -7.23
CA SER A 368 -25.67 19.07 -7.73
C SER A 368 -26.45 18.06 -6.85
N GLY A 369 -25.96 17.76 -5.64
CA GLY A 369 -26.54 16.77 -4.72
C GLY A 369 -26.16 15.33 -5.09
N ASP A 370 -26.24 14.96 -6.36
CA ASP A 370 -25.81 13.66 -6.90
C ASP A 370 -24.87 13.86 -8.10
N VAL A 371 -23.58 13.59 -7.88
CA VAL A 371 -22.53 13.75 -8.89
C VAL A 371 -22.74 12.86 -10.13
N ILE A 372 -23.37 11.70 -9.96
CA ILE A 372 -23.61 10.74 -11.05
C ILE A 372 -24.72 11.28 -11.95
N GLU A 373 -25.81 11.76 -11.37
CA GLU A 373 -26.91 12.41 -12.08
C GLU A 373 -26.44 13.67 -12.81
N GLY A 374 -25.68 14.54 -12.14
CA GLY A 374 -25.13 15.76 -12.75
C GLY A 374 -24.25 15.46 -13.98
N ILE A 375 -23.39 14.43 -13.89
CA ILE A 375 -22.55 14.00 -15.01
C ILE A 375 -23.40 13.36 -16.12
N ALA A 376 -24.37 12.51 -15.77
CA ALA A 376 -25.28 11.87 -16.74
C ALA A 376 -26.04 12.93 -17.55
N ASP A 377 -26.64 13.91 -16.88
CA ASP A 377 -27.41 14.98 -17.50
C ASP A 377 -26.53 15.86 -18.39
N TYR A 378 -25.32 16.20 -17.93
CA TYR A 378 -24.35 16.94 -18.73
C TYR A 378 -24.00 16.21 -20.04
N VAL A 379 -23.73 14.90 -19.97
CA VAL A 379 -23.37 14.09 -21.14
C VAL A 379 -24.54 13.93 -22.10
N VAL A 380 -25.74 13.68 -21.56
CA VAL A 380 -26.97 13.53 -22.36
C VAL A 380 -27.26 14.81 -23.13
N ASN A 381 -27.09 15.98 -22.49
CA ASN A 381 -27.39 17.29 -23.09
C ASN A 381 -26.26 17.86 -23.95
N SER A 382 -25.04 17.33 -23.85
CA SER A 382 -23.93 17.82 -24.67
C SER A 382 -24.13 17.53 -26.16
N THR A 383 -23.71 18.50 -26.98
CA THR A 383 -23.66 18.42 -28.44
C THR A 383 -22.24 18.16 -28.96
N LYS A 384 -21.24 18.08 -28.07
CA LYS A 384 -19.85 17.81 -28.43
C LYS A 384 -19.62 16.32 -28.64
N LEU A 385 -18.65 15.98 -29.50
CA LEU A 385 -18.21 14.60 -29.69
C LEU A 385 -17.56 14.04 -28.41
N ASN A 386 -16.70 14.82 -27.76
CA ASN A 386 -16.00 14.45 -26.52
C ASN A 386 -16.46 15.36 -25.35
N PRO A 387 -17.67 15.15 -24.80
CA PRO A 387 -18.18 15.96 -23.69
C PRO A 387 -17.29 15.88 -22.45
N MET A 388 -16.71 14.71 -22.15
CA MET A 388 -15.99 14.48 -20.91
C MET A 388 -14.89 13.45 -21.06
N LEU A 389 -13.74 13.76 -20.47
CA LEU A 389 -12.61 12.86 -20.33
C LEU A 389 -12.41 12.54 -18.85
N PHE A 390 -12.53 11.27 -18.50
CA PHE A 390 -12.21 10.79 -17.15
C PHE A 390 -10.76 10.35 -17.08
N SER A 391 -10.14 10.67 -15.97
CA SER A 391 -8.75 10.39 -15.67
C SER A 391 -8.55 10.11 -14.19
N GLY A 392 -7.37 9.66 -13.77
CA GLY A 392 -7.07 9.43 -12.36
C GLY A 392 -6.07 8.30 -12.15
N TYR A 393 -5.57 8.20 -10.92
CA TYR A 393 -4.57 7.20 -10.54
C TYR A 393 -5.15 5.77 -10.57
N ALA A 394 -4.25 4.80 -10.59
CA ALA A 394 -4.60 3.39 -10.39
C ALA A 394 -5.29 3.24 -9.02
N GLY A 395 -6.40 2.51 -8.96
CA GLY A 395 -7.12 2.27 -7.69
C GLY A 395 -8.19 3.27 -7.28
N CYS A 396 -8.23 4.48 -7.85
CA CYS A 396 -9.26 5.50 -7.53
C CYS A 396 -10.68 5.21 -8.08
N GLY A 397 -10.94 3.98 -8.56
CA GLY A 397 -12.28 3.52 -8.97
C GLY A 397 -12.89 4.12 -10.23
N LYS A 398 -12.07 4.46 -11.24
CA LYS A 398 -12.55 4.88 -12.57
C LYS A 398 -13.53 3.89 -13.20
N THR A 399 -13.14 2.61 -13.28
CA THR A 399 -14.02 1.58 -13.85
C THR A 399 -15.30 1.40 -13.05
N PRO A 400 -15.26 1.29 -11.69
CA PRO A 400 -16.47 1.38 -10.86
C PRO A 400 -17.35 2.59 -11.19
N PHE A 401 -16.78 3.80 -11.29
CA PHE A 401 -17.55 5.00 -11.63
C PHE A 401 -18.25 4.90 -12.99
N LEU A 402 -17.51 4.53 -14.05
CA LEU A 402 -18.06 4.40 -15.40
C LEU A 402 -19.12 3.29 -15.50
N SER A 403 -18.97 2.24 -14.69
CA SER A 403 -19.94 1.15 -14.57
C SER A 403 -21.26 1.65 -13.96
N VAL A 404 -21.19 2.43 -12.87
CA VAL A 404 -22.37 3.02 -12.23
C VAL A 404 -23.01 4.09 -13.13
N LEU A 405 -22.22 4.90 -13.83
CA LEU A 405 -22.70 5.88 -14.80
C LEU A 405 -23.43 5.21 -15.98
N TYR A 406 -22.86 4.14 -16.55
CA TYR A 406 -23.52 3.35 -17.59
C TYR A 406 -24.88 2.82 -17.11
N TRP A 407 -24.92 2.23 -15.91
CA TRP A 407 -26.16 1.67 -15.36
C TRP A 407 -27.24 2.73 -15.20
N ASN A 408 -26.87 3.89 -14.65
CA ASN A 408 -27.77 5.02 -14.48
C ASN A 408 -28.37 5.44 -15.84
N LEU A 409 -27.52 5.67 -16.85
CA LEU A 409 -27.95 6.02 -18.20
C LEU A 409 -28.84 4.94 -18.82
N PHE A 410 -28.54 3.65 -18.62
CA PHE A 410 -29.32 2.56 -19.20
C PHE A 410 -30.71 2.47 -18.59
N LEU A 411 -30.83 2.67 -17.27
CA LEU A 411 -32.14 2.74 -16.59
C LEU A 411 -32.96 3.94 -17.07
N LYS A 412 -32.34 5.12 -17.23
CA LYS A 412 -33.00 6.31 -17.81
C LYS A 412 -33.48 6.03 -19.23
N PHE A 413 -32.67 5.35 -20.04
CA PHE A 413 -33.04 4.95 -21.40
C PHE A 413 -34.24 3.99 -21.41
N LYS A 414 -34.22 2.96 -20.55
CA LYS A 414 -35.34 2.01 -20.42
C LYS A 414 -36.65 2.64 -19.95
N ARG A 415 -36.58 3.73 -19.18
CA ARG A 415 -37.74 4.53 -18.75
C ARG A 415 -38.17 5.59 -19.77
N ASN A 416 -37.50 5.68 -20.91
CA ASN A 416 -37.69 6.73 -21.92
C ASN A 416 -37.41 8.15 -21.42
N GLU A 417 -36.63 8.31 -20.34
CA GLU A 417 -36.20 9.62 -19.82
C GLU A 417 -35.11 10.23 -20.72
N ILE A 418 -34.30 9.39 -21.36
CA ILE A 418 -33.32 9.79 -22.36
C ILE A 418 -33.51 9.02 -23.66
N GLN A 419 -33.20 9.66 -24.79
CA GLN A 419 -33.33 9.06 -26.13
C GLN A 419 -32.02 8.47 -26.66
N LYS A 420 -30.88 8.77 -26.02
CA LYS A 420 -29.57 8.26 -26.43
C LYS A 420 -29.30 6.90 -25.74
N LEU A 421 -28.99 5.86 -26.52
CA LEU A 421 -28.65 4.52 -26.05
C LEU A 421 -27.22 4.48 -25.49
N PRO A 422 -27.01 4.17 -24.20
CA PRO A 422 -25.66 4.00 -23.67
C PRO A 422 -25.03 2.68 -24.12
N ILE A 423 -23.78 2.72 -24.56
CA ILE A 423 -22.97 1.56 -24.97
C ILE A 423 -21.67 1.59 -24.20
N TYR A 424 -21.49 0.64 -23.28
CA TYR A 424 -20.28 0.53 -22.45
C TYR A 424 -19.33 -0.52 -23.01
N ILE A 425 -18.06 -0.15 -23.19
CA ILE A 425 -17.01 -1.00 -23.74
C ILE A 425 -15.85 -0.97 -22.76
N ASN A 426 -15.56 -2.09 -22.11
CA ASN A 426 -14.42 -2.20 -21.19
C ASN A 426 -13.27 -2.99 -21.82
N LEU A 427 -12.25 -2.27 -22.29
CA LEU A 427 -11.08 -2.83 -22.95
C LEU A 427 -10.24 -3.70 -22.00
N ASN A 428 -10.31 -3.48 -20.69
CA ASN A 428 -9.63 -4.33 -19.70
C ASN A 428 -10.07 -5.79 -19.75
N LYS A 429 -11.30 -6.09 -20.22
CA LYS A 429 -11.74 -7.49 -20.41
C LYS A 429 -10.79 -8.20 -21.39
N TYR A 430 -10.60 -7.61 -22.56
CA TYR A 430 -9.81 -8.21 -23.63
C TYR A 430 -8.31 -8.13 -23.31
N ASN A 431 -7.87 -6.99 -22.76
CA ASN A 431 -6.52 -6.76 -22.26
C ASN A 431 -6.17 -7.55 -20.99
N LYS A 432 -7.03 -8.40 -20.41
CA LYS A 432 -6.66 -9.29 -19.28
C LYS A 432 -6.98 -10.76 -19.49
N HIS A 433 -7.91 -11.11 -20.37
CA HIS A 433 -8.44 -12.48 -20.48
C HIS A 433 -7.77 -13.37 -21.54
N ILE A 434 -7.14 -12.81 -22.56
CA ILE A 434 -6.62 -13.61 -23.69
C ILE A 434 -5.17 -14.10 -23.46
N TYR A 435 -4.61 -13.86 -22.28
CA TYR A 435 -3.24 -14.24 -21.94
C TYR A 435 -3.05 -15.72 -21.55
N ARG A 436 -4.09 -16.55 -21.68
CA ARG A 436 -4.07 -17.94 -21.19
C ARG A 436 -3.98 -19.02 -22.27
N GLU A 437 -4.26 -18.71 -23.55
CA GLU A 437 -4.56 -19.77 -24.54
C GLU A 437 -3.88 -19.62 -25.91
N THR A 438 -3.18 -18.51 -26.21
CA THR A 438 -2.66 -18.28 -27.58
C THR A 438 -1.42 -17.38 -27.63
N ASP A 439 -0.48 -17.69 -28.55
CA ASP A 439 0.69 -16.85 -28.87
C ASP A 439 0.34 -15.61 -29.71
N ASN A 440 -0.85 -15.57 -30.34
CA ASN A 440 -1.33 -14.47 -31.19
C ASN A 440 -2.45 -13.66 -30.51
N PHE A 441 -2.09 -13.04 -29.39
CA PHE A 441 -2.98 -12.31 -28.50
C PHE A 441 -3.88 -11.27 -29.20
N LEU A 442 -3.31 -10.45 -30.08
CA LEU A 442 -4.02 -9.31 -30.67
C LEU A 442 -5.18 -9.77 -31.56
N GLU A 443 -4.98 -10.79 -32.37
CA GLU A 443 -6.03 -11.29 -33.27
C GLU A 443 -7.14 -11.97 -32.47
N ALA A 444 -6.81 -12.80 -31.48
CA ALA A 444 -7.80 -13.38 -30.57
C ALA A 444 -8.61 -12.30 -29.81
N ALA A 445 -7.95 -11.20 -29.42
CA ALA A 445 -8.61 -10.05 -28.79
C ALA A 445 -9.57 -9.31 -29.71
N LYS A 446 -9.18 -9.10 -30.97
CA LYS A 446 -10.05 -8.51 -31.97
C LYS A 446 -11.24 -9.42 -32.27
N GLU A 447 -11.02 -10.72 -32.46
CA GLU A 447 -12.09 -11.69 -32.74
C GLU A 447 -13.12 -11.74 -31.61
N GLN A 448 -12.66 -11.81 -30.35
CA GLN A 448 -13.57 -11.82 -29.21
C GLN A 448 -14.29 -10.49 -29.02
N LEU A 449 -13.61 -9.36 -29.23
CA LEU A 449 -14.21 -8.03 -29.19
C LEU A 449 -15.27 -7.85 -30.29
N ASN A 450 -15.02 -8.38 -31.49
CA ASN A 450 -15.99 -8.38 -32.59
C ASN A 450 -17.22 -9.20 -32.24
N LYS A 451 -17.02 -10.45 -31.79
CA LYS A 451 -18.10 -11.34 -31.37
C LYS A 451 -19.00 -10.69 -30.30
N ASP A 452 -18.41 -9.93 -29.39
CA ASP A 452 -19.09 -9.28 -28.28
C ASP A 452 -19.80 -7.96 -28.64
N LEU A 453 -19.38 -7.27 -29.71
CA LEU A 453 -19.89 -5.93 -30.06
C LEU A 453 -20.65 -5.86 -31.39
N ASP A 454 -20.42 -6.77 -32.32
CA ASP A 454 -20.95 -6.65 -33.69
C ASP A 454 -22.47 -6.60 -33.70
N PHE A 455 -23.15 -7.39 -32.86
CA PHE A 455 -24.61 -7.40 -32.86
C PHE A 455 -25.26 -6.07 -32.42
N ILE A 456 -24.63 -5.32 -31.49
CA ILE A 456 -25.16 -4.00 -31.07
C ILE A 456 -24.76 -2.90 -32.06
N LEU A 457 -23.58 -3.01 -32.69
CA LEU A 457 -23.15 -2.09 -33.73
C LEU A 457 -23.97 -2.27 -35.03
N ASP A 458 -24.29 -3.50 -35.39
CA ASP A 458 -25.20 -3.83 -36.49
C ASP A 458 -26.60 -3.30 -36.22
N TYR A 459 -27.10 -3.40 -34.97
CA TYR A 459 -28.37 -2.78 -34.60
C TYR A 459 -28.36 -1.26 -34.84
N LEU A 460 -27.29 -0.55 -34.46
CA LEU A 460 -27.16 0.89 -34.75
C LEU A 460 -27.09 1.19 -36.25
N SER A 461 -26.42 0.34 -37.04
CA SER A 461 -26.35 0.49 -38.51
C SER A 461 -27.73 0.36 -39.16
N HIS A 462 -28.58 -0.54 -38.67
CA HIS A 462 -29.94 -0.74 -39.16
C HIS A 462 -30.95 0.28 -38.61
N ASN A 463 -30.61 1.01 -37.54
CA ASN A 463 -31.47 2.00 -36.89
C ASN A 463 -30.79 3.38 -36.84
N PRO A 464 -30.62 4.08 -37.98
CA PRO A 464 -29.82 5.30 -38.06
C PRO A 464 -30.40 6.51 -37.29
N SER A 465 -31.68 6.48 -36.89
CA SER A 465 -32.30 7.50 -36.04
C SER A 465 -31.96 7.34 -34.55
N GLN A 466 -31.55 6.15 -34.13
CA GLN A 466 -31.22 5.86 -32.74
C GLN A 466 -29.91 6.56 -32.38
N LYS A 467 -29.95 7.47 -31.41
CA LYS A 467 -28.72 8.10 -30.92
C LYS A 467 -28.00 7.21 -29.91
N ALA A 468 -26.68 7.34 -29.76
CA ALA A 468 -25.89 6.56 -28.79
C ALA A 468 -24.92 7.42 -27.96
N ILE A 469 -24.59 6.95 -26.76
CA ILE A 469 -23.49 7.45 -25.89
C ILE A 469 -22.48 6.30 -25.76
N PHE A 470 -21.29 6.46 -26.32
CA PHE A 470 -20.23 5.46 -26.16
C PHE A 470 -19.43 5.76 -24.89
N ILE A 471 -19.31 4.79 -24.00
CA ILE A 471 -18.48 4.85 -22.79
C ILE A 471 -17.35 3.84 -22.96
N VAL A 472 -16.15 4.32 -23.25
CA VAL A 472 -14.97 3.46 -23.46
C VAL A 472 -14.09 3.51 -22.21
N ASP A 473 -13.95 2.38 -21.52
CA ASP A 473 -13.08 2.21 -20.34
C ASP A 473 -11.88 1.31 -20.65
N GLY A 474 -10.79 1.48 -19.90
CA GLY A 474 -9.58 0.66 -20.02
C GLY A 474 -8.62 1.06 -21.15
N ALA A 475 -8.75 2.28 -21.67
CA ALA A 475 -7.75 2.87 -22.56
C ALA A 475 -6.55 3.36 -21.73
N ASP A 476 -5.48 2.55 -21.72
CA ASP A 476 -4.34 2.66 -20.79
C ASP A 476 -3.00 2.91 -21.52
N GLU A 477 -2.17 3.83 -21.02
CA GLU A 477 -0.84 4.15 -21.60
C GLU A 477 0.18 2.99 -21.58
N TYR A 478 -0.05 1.99 -20.72
CA TYR A 478 0.83 0.83 -20.53
C TYR A 478 0.64 -0.27 -21.56
N ASN A 479 -0.38 -0.18 -22.42
CA ASN A 479 -0.49 -1.09 -23.55
C ASN A 479 0.80 -1.00 -24.38
N ASP A 480 1.43 -2.16 -24.57
CA ASP A 480 2.56 -2.30 -25.48
C ASP A 480 2.14 -1.71 -26.83
N PRO A 481 2.96 -0.90 -27.52
CA PRO A 481 2.65 -0.36 -28.86
C PRO A 481 2.27 -1.41 -29.93
N LYS A 482 2.21 -2.70 -29.60
CA LYS A 482 1.72 -3.78 -30.46
C LYS A 482 0.29 -4.27 -30.15
N VAL A 483 -0.31 -3.98 -28.99
CA VAL A 483 -1.70 -4.36 -28.67
C VAL A 483 -2.58 -3.10 -28.61
N ASP A 484 -2.77 -2.48 -29.76
CA ASP A 484 -3.50 -1.22 -29.88
C ASP A 484 -5.00 -1.49 -30.09
N LEU A 485 -5.64 -2.22 -29.15
CA LEU A 485 -7.11 -2.35 -29.14
C LEU A 485 -7.76 -0.96 -29.08
N ASP A 486 -7.08 0.01 -28.48
CA ASP A 486 -7.47 1.42 -28.42
C ASP A 486 -7.65 2.00 -29.84
N LYS A 487 -6.67 1.83 -30.73
CA LYS A 487 -6.79 2.24 -32.15
C LYS A 487 -7.80 1.40 -32.92
N TYR A 488 -7.87 0.10 -32.62
CA TYR A 488 -8.81 -0.79 -33.29
C TYR A 488 -10.26 -0.42 -32.98
N ILE A 489 -10.59 -0.21 -31.69
CA ILE A 489 -11.93 0.19 -31.27
C ILE A 489 -12.26 1.58 -31.80
N ASP A 490 -11.32 2.54 -31.76
CA ASP A 490 -11.50 3.87 -32.34
C ASP A 490 -11.89 3.77 -33.82
N ALA A 491 -11.12 3.02 -34.62
CA ALA A 491 -11.42 2.80 -36.04
C ALA A 491 -12.78 2.10 -36.25
N LYS A 492 -13.11 1.11 -35.41
CA LYS A 492 -14.35 0.33 -35.51
C LYS A 492 -15.59 1.17 -35.20
N ILE A 493 -15.54 2.04 -34.20
CA ILE A 493 -16.69 2.87 -33.81
C ILE A 493 -16.73 4.24 -34.50
N SER A 494 -15.64 4.67 -35.15
CA SER A 494 -15.52 5.98 -35.82
C SER A 494 -16.65 6.31 -36.80
N SER A 495 -17.11 5.33 -37.59
CA SER A 495 -18.21 5.49 -38.55
C SER A 495 -19.55 5.78 -37.86
N HIS A 496 -19.74 5.26 -36.64
CA HIS A 496 -20.89 5.52 -35.80
C HIS A 496 -20.72 6.87 -35.08
N LEU A 497 -19.54 7.16 -34.51
CA LEU A 497 -19.24 8.42 -33.82
C LEU A 497 -19.51 9.66 -34.69
N ALA A 498 -19.18 9.62 -35.99
CA ALA A 498 -19.45 10.72 -36.92
C ALA A 498 -20.95 11.05 -37.07
N LYS A 499 -21.84 10.12 -36.70
CA LYS A 499 -23.31 10.27 -36.75
C LYS A 499 -23.93 10.49 -35.36
N GLN A 500 -23.15 10.35 -34.28
CA GLN A 500 -23.63 10.20 -32.91
C GLN A 500 -22.99 11.25 -31.99
N ASN A 501 -23.78 12.21 -31.51
CA ASN A 501 -23.29 13.35 -30.71
C ASN A 501 -23.05 13.04 -29.21
N ALA A 502 -22.20 12.05 -28.85
CA ALA A 502 -21.58 11.93 -27.51
C ALA A 502 -20.66 10.69 -27.35
N GLN A 503 -19.41 10.90 -26.92
CA GLN A 503 -18.44 9.88 -26.50
C GLN A 503 -17.85 10.23 -25.12
N ILE A 504 -18.09 9.41 -24.11
CA ILE A 504 -17.37 9.45 -22.83
C ILE A 504 -16.15 8.53 -22.94
N ILE A 505 -14.97 9.05 -22.62
CA ILE A 505 -13.74 8.26 -22.64
C ILE A 505 -13.14 8.24 -21.24
N GLY A 506 -13.07 7.03 -20.68
CA GLY A 506 -12.33 6.70 -19.48
C GLY A 506 -10.87 6.43 -19.83
N LEU A 507 -10.00 7.39 -19.51
CA LEU A 507 -8.57 7.21 -19.59
C LEU A 507 -7.97 6.95 -18.21
N ARG A 508 -6.85 6.26 -18.21
CA ARG A 508 -5.96 6.23 -17.06
C ARG A 508 -4.82 7.22 -17.23
N ILE A 509 -4.91 8.37 -16.56
CA ILE A 509 -3.79 9.32 -16.51
C ILE A 509 -2.73 8.82 -15.54
N HIS A 510 -1.48 8.80 -16.00
CA HIS A 510 -0.31 8.58 -15.18
C HIS A 510 0.43 9.90 -14.88
N ARG A 511 0.23 10.46 -13.69
CA ARG A 511 1.32 11.18 -13.02
C ARG A 511 2.13 10.15 -12.27
N LYS A 512 3.18 9.66 -12.92
CA LYS A 512 4.01 8.57 -12.39
C LYS A 512 4.69 9.04 -11.10
N ARG A 513 4.21 8.56 -9.94
CA ARG A 513 4.89 8.85 -8.66
C ARG A 513 6.34 8.33 -8.69
N HIS A 514 6.62 7.23 -9.42
CA HIS A 514 7.94 6.56 -9.37
C HIS A 514 8.49 5.97 -10.69
N ALA A 515 7.89 6.24 -11.86
CA ALA A 515 8.38 5.75 -13.17
C ALA A 515 8.55 6.93 -14.15
N ARG A 516 9.51 6.89 -15.08
CA ARG A 516 9.70 8.00 -16.03
C ARG A 516 8.58 8.01 -17.08
N SER A 517 7.99 9.17 -17.36
CA SER A 517 7.05 9.36 -18.47
C SER A 517 7.80 9.14 -19.78
N GLU A 518 7.67 7.97 -20.42
CA GLU A 518 7.71 8.00 -21.87
C GLU A 518 6.53 8.91 -22.23
N ASN A 519 6.81 10.11 -22.75
CA ASN A 519 5.82 11.01 -23.31
C ASN A 519 5.14 10.30 -24.49
N LYS A 520 4.30 9.31 -24.23
CA LYS A 520 3.40 8.76 -25.22
C LYS A 520 2.35 9.83 -25.42
N LYS A 521 2.35 10.44 -26.61
CA LYS A 521 1.14 11.09 -27.14
C LYS A 521 -0.01 10.11 -26.93
N LEU A 522 -1.10 10.58 -26.31
CA LEU A 522 -2.37 9.85 -26.22
C LEU A 522 -2.63 9.12 -27.54
N LEU A 523 -2.65 7.79 -27.49
CA LEU A 523 -2.67 6.93 -28.68
C LEU A 523 -4.07 6.76 -29.29
N TYR A 524 -5.11 7.30 -28.65
CA TYR A 524 -6.49 7.31 -29.13
C TYR A 524 -6.76 8.57 -30.00
N PRO A 525 -6.83 8.45 -31.33
CA PRO A 525 -7.01 9.58 -32.24
C PRO A 525 -8.29 10.39 -32.00
N GLY A 526 -9.35 9.76 -31.48
CA GLY A 526 -10.62 10.38 -31.12
C GLY A 526 -10.57 11.39 -29.97
N ILE A 527 -9.52 11.39 -29.13
CA ILE A 527 -9.38 12.30 -27.97
C ILE A 527 -8.75 13.63 -28.40
N LYS A 528 -9.46 14.39 -29.25
CA LYS A 528 -9.11 15.78 -29.53
C LYS A 528 -10.05 16.71 -28.77
N ASN A 529 -9.46 17.60 -27.96
CA ASN A 529 -10.13 18.70 -27.27
C ASN A 529 -11.36 18.27 -26.44
N PRO A 530 -11.20 17.48 -25.36
CA PRO A 530 -12.31 17.19 -24.46
C PRO A 530 -12.86 18.49 -23.87
N GLN A 531 -14.18 18.59 -23.74
CA GLN A 531 -14.82 19.79 -23.21
C GLN A 531 -14.58 19.92 -21.69
N ILE A 532 -14.63 18.81 -20.95
CA ILE A 532 -14.32 18.73 -19.52
C ILE A 532 -13.32 17.62 -19.26
N ARG A 533 -12.37 17.86 -18.35
CA ARG A 533 -11.54 16.80 -17.76
C ARG A 533 -11.91 16.62 -16.29
N VAL A 534 -12.09 15.36 -15.92
CA VAL A 534 -12.36 14.93 -14.54
C VAL A 534 -11.23 14.00 -14.11
N THR A 535 -10.67 14.23 -12.93
CA THR A 535 -9.60 13.43 -12.35
C THR A 535 -10.05 12.77 -11.05
N ALA A 536 -10.00 11.45 -10.97
CA ALA A 536 -10.19 10.70 -9.74
C ALA A 536 -8.89 10.69 -8.92
N ASN A 537 -8.96 11.19 -7.69
CA ASN A 537 -7.86 11.30 -6.73
C ASN A 537 -8.09 10.44 -5.49
N LYS A 538 -7.10 10.38 -4.60
CA LYS A 538 -7.18 9.75 -3.28
C LYS A 538 -7.77 10.71 -2.25
N ILE A 539 -8.27 10.19 -1.14
CA ILE A 539 -8.79 10.96 0.00
C ILE A 539 -7.80 10.90 1.14
N LYS A 540 -7.49 12.05 1.75
CA LYS A 540 -6.64 12.10 2.95
C LYS A 540 -7.41 11.65 4.17
N THR A 541 -6.82 10.79 4.99
CA THR A 541 -7.48 10.22 6.17
C THR A 541 -7.74 11.22 7.30
N ASN A 542 -7.07 12.38 7.26
CA ASN A 542 -7.31 13.52 8.17
C ASN A 542 -8.22 14.62 7.59
N SER A 543 -8.83 14.39 6.43
CA SER A 543 -9.71 15.38 5.78
C SER A 543 -11.16 15.27 6.23
N GLU A 544 -11.89 16.39 6.22
CA GLU A 544 -13.33 16.44 6.54
C GLU A 544 -14.20 15.43 5.72
N PRO A 545 -13.93 15.18 4.42
CA PRO A 545 -14.66 14.17 3.64
C PRO A 545 -14.45 12.71 4.06
N PHE A 546 -13.38 12.39 4.80
CA PHE A 546 -12.97 11.00 5.02
C PHE A 546 -14.01 10.13 5.76
N PRO A 547 -14.65 10.58 6.86
CA PRO A 547 -15.65 9.77 7.55
C PRO A 547 -16.87 9.43 6.68
N GLU A 548 -17.37 10.41 5.90
CA GLU A 548 -18.52 10.21 5.00
C GLU A 548 -18.18 9.23 3.88
N PHE A 549 -16.95 9.31 3.33
CA PHE A 549 -16.45 8.36 2.35
C PHE A 549 -16.39 6.92 2.88
N VAL A 550 -15.89 6.72 4.10
CA VAL A 550 -15.78 5.38 4.70
C VAL A 550 -17.16 4.79 5.00
N ASP A 551 -18.11 5.59 5.50
CA ASP A 551 -19.49 5.14 5.74
C ASP A 551 -20.20 4.77 4.42
N ALA A 552 -20.08 5.59 3.38
CA ALA A 552 -20.64 5.27 2.06
C ALA A 552 -20.06 3.96 1.49
N PHE A 553 -18.75 3.77 1.58
CA PHE A 553 -18.10 2.51 1.19
C PHE A 553 -18.59 1.33 2.03
N SER A 554 -18.74 1.51 3.35
CA SER A 554 -19.19 0.46 4.27
C SER A 554 -20.62 0.03 4.01
N LYS A 555 -21.51 0.97 3.69
CA LYS A 555 -22.90 0.68 3.28
C LYS A 555 -22.94 -0.16 2.02
N ILE A 556 -22.14 0.20 1.03
CA ILE A 556 -22.00 -0.60 -0.20
C ILE A 556 -21.43 -1.99 0.11
N ALA A 557 -20.41 -2.08 0.96
CA ALA A 557 -19.79 -3.35 1.33
C ALA A 557 -20.70 -4.28 2.15
N SER A 558 -21.65 -3.73 2.91
CA SER A 558 -22.54 -4.50 3.79
C SER A 558 -23.43 -5.50 3.03
N SER A 559 -23.78 -5.24 1.77
CA SER A 559 -24.54 -6.20 0.95
C SER A 559 -23.72 -7.43 0.52
N TYR A 560 -22.39 -7.37 0.67
CA TYR A 560 -21.44 -8.43 0.35
C TYR A 560 -20.95 -9.18 1.58
N LEU A 561 -21.16 -8.61 2.77
CA LEU A 561 -20.76 -9.15 4.05
C LEU A 561 -21.99 -9.20 4.97
N PRO A 562 -22.98 -10.09 4.69
CA PRO A 562 -24.27 -10.11 5.39
C PRO A 562 -24.14 -10.42 6.89
N ASP A 563 -23.02 -11.01 7.30
CA ASP A 563 -22.71 -11.32 8.70
C ASP A 563 -22.26 -10.08 9.50
N PHE A 564 -22.03 -8.94 8.85
CA PHE A 564 -21.52 -7.72 9.47
C PHE A 564 -22.47 -6.54 9.26
N SER A 565 -22.75 -5.80 10.33
CA SER A 565 -23.48 -4.53 10.22
C SER A 565 -22.64 -3.42 9.58
N ASN A 566 -23.26 -2.42 8.96
CA ASN A 566 -22.55 -1.24 8.43
C ASN A 566 -21.61 -0.61 9.48
N THR A 567 -22.13 -0.40 10.70
CA THR A 567 -21.36 0.19 11.80
C THR A 567 -20.14 -0.65 12.18
N GLU A 568 -20.26 -1.98 12.14
CA GLU A 568 -19.14 -2.88 12.40
C GLU A 568 -18.08 -2.79 11.28
N ILE A 569 -18.50 -2.83 10.01
CA ILE A 569 -17.61 -2.68 8.85
C ILE A 569 -16.85 -1.35 8.94
N THR A 570 -17.56 -0.24 9.18
CA THR A 570 -16.96 1.09 9.34
C THR A 570 -15.93 1.10 10.47
N SER A 571 -16.29 0.59 11.64
CA SER A 571 -15.40 0.57 12.81
C SER A 571 -14.14 -0.25 12.56
N ARG A 572 -14.27 -1.42 11.92
CA ARG A 572 -13.13 -2.27 11.58
C ARG A 572 -12.24 -1.64 10.52
N LEU A 573 -12.80 -1.06 9.46
CA LEU A 573 -12.04 -0.37 8.42
C LEU A 573 -11.26 0.82 8.99
N LEU A 574 -11.88 1.65 9.83
CA LEU A 574 -11.18 2.76 10.50
C LEU A 574 -10.03 2.24 11.38
N SER A 575 -10.27 1.18 12.15
CA SER A 575 -9.22 0.55 12.97
C SER A 575 -8.06 0.02 12.12
N VAL A 576 -8.35 -0.60 10.98
CA VAL A 576 -7.33 -1.18 10.09
C VAL A 576 -6.55 -0.08 9.36
N ILE A 577 -7.22 0.96 8.88
CA ILE A 577 -6.59 2.14 8.25
C ILE A 577 -5.65 2.82 9.25
N GLN A 578 -6.08 2.96 10.50
CA GLN A 578 -5.25 3.50 11.58
C GLN A 578 -4.08 2.58 11.92
N LYS A 579 -4.31 1.25 12.00
CA LYS A 579 -3.27 0.24 12.29
C LYS A 579 -2.12 0.32 11.28
N TYR A 580 -2.45 0.35 9.98
CA TYR A 580 -1.45 0.39 8.90
C TYR A 580 -1.00 1.79 8.49
N ARG A 581 -1.51 2.85 9.16
CA ARG A 581 -1.09 4.26 8.98
C ARG A 581 -1.16 4.73 7.53
N HIS A 582 -2.27 4.44 6.84
CA HIS A 582 -2.49 5.00 5.51
C HIS A 582 -2.86 6.49 5.62
N ASP A 583 -2.05 7.38 5.06
CA ASP A 583 -2.32 8.84 5.03
C ASP A 583 -3.36 9.20 3.95
N GLU A 584 -3.43 8.40 2.89
CA GLU A 584 -4.36 8.53 1.79
C GLU A 584 -5.01 7.17 1.50
N ILE A 585 -6.32 7.19 1.25
CA ILE A 585 -7.10 6.01 0.90
C ILE A 585 -7.75 6.19 -0.47
N ASP A 586 -7.97 5.08 -1.17
CA ASP A 586 -8.80 5.02 -2.36
C ASP A 586 -9.65 3.76 -2.37
N ILE A 587 -10.50 3.60 -3.38
CA ILE A 587 -11.39 2.44 -3.48
C ILE A 587 -10.61 1.12 -3.49
N PHE A 588 -9.46 1.06 -4.18
CA PHE A 588 -8.66 -0.16 -4.22
C PHE A 588 -8.13 -0.53 -2.83
N LEU A 589 -7.51 0.41 -2.12
CA LEU A 589 -7.04 0.17 -0.76
C LEU A 589 -8.19 -0.22 0.16
N MET A 590 -9.33 0.46 0.10
CA MET A 590 -10.53 0.09 0.87
C MET A 590 -10.97 -1.35 0.59
N THR A 591 -10.96 -1.78 -0.67
CA THR A 591 -11.34 -3.14 -1.10
C THR A 591 -10.35 -4.19 -0.61
N VAL A 592 -9.06 -3.86 -0.64
CA VAL A 592 -7.99 -4.71 -0.15
C VAL A 592 -8.08 -4.85 1.36
N LEU A 593 -8.25 -3.74 2.10
CA LEU A 593 -8.40 -3.77 3.56
C LEU A 593 -9.68 -4.49 4.02
N LEU A 594 -10.73 -4.51 3.20
CA LEU A 594 -11.95 -5.27 3.46
C LEU A 594 -11.68 -6.79 3.57
N GLN A 595 -10.58 -7.31 3.03
CA GLN A 595 -10.23 -8.74 3.18
C GLN A 595 -10.05 -9.15 4.65
N THR A 596 -9.72 -8.21 5.54
CA THR A 596 -9.65 -8.46 7.00
C THR A 596 -10.99 -8.85 7.62
N LEU A 597 -12.11 -8.51 6.95
CA LEU A 597 -13.47 -8.88 7.34
C LEU A 597 -13.94 -10.16 6.65
N VAL A 598 -13.43 -10.44 5.45
CA VAL A 598 -13.76 -11.66 4.68
C VAL A 598 -13.17 -12.90 5.32
N ASP A 599 -11.92 -12.81 5.79
CA ASP A 599 -11.18 -13.92 6.37
C ASP A 599 -10.54 -13.47 7.70
N VAL A 600 -11.38 -13.25 8.71
CA VAL A 600 -10.96 -12.70 10.01
C VAL A 600 -9.85 -13.54 10.63
N GLU A 601 -9.94 -14.87 10.54
CA GLU A 601 -8.94 -15.79 11.10
C GLU A 601 -7.59 -15.64 10.40
N ALA A 602 -7.56 -15.54 9.07
CA ALA A 602 -6.31 -15.40 8.32
C ALA A 602 -5.55 -14.10 8.62
N TYR A 603 -6.26 -13.03 8.99
CA TYR A 603 -5.67 -11.71 9.24
C TYR A 603 -5.51 -11.36 10.73
N LEU A 604 -5.97 -12.22 11.65
CA LEU A 604 -5.98 -11.94 13.09
C LEU A 604 -4.60 -11.60 13.66
N SER A 605 -3.55 -12.27 13.18
CA SER A 605 -2.16 -12.11 13.65
C SER A 605 -1.31 -11.14 12.80
N VAL A 606 -1.91 -10.47 11.81
CA VAL A 606 -1.17 -9.63 10.86
C VAL A 606 -0.97 -8.23 11.43
N GLU A 607 0.26 -7.92 11.84
CA GLU A 607 0.59 -6.66 12.51
C GLU A 607 1.12 -5.54 11.59
N THR A 608 1.78 -5.89 10.49
CA THR A 608 2.44 -4.92 9.59
C THR A 608 1.76 -4.85 8.23
N LEU A 609 1.98 -3.75 7.50
CA LEU A 609 1.45 -3.60 6.14
C LEU A 609 2.13 -4.56 5.16
N SER A 610 3.42 -4.84 5.32
CA SER A 610 4.14 -5.87 4.54
C SER A 610 3.55 -7.27 4.75
N ALA A 611 3.29 -7.65 6.00
CA ALA A 611 2.69 -8.94 6.34
C ALA A 611 1.26 -9.03 5.81
N PHE A 612 0.53 -7.92 5.82
CA PHE A 612 -0.80 -7.84 5.22
C PHE A 612 -0.75 -8.13 3.71
N TYR A 613 0.13 -7.46 2.96
CA TYR A 613 0.27 -7.73 1.53
C TYR A 613 0.80 -9.13 1.24
N SER A 614 1.75 -9.62 2.05
CA SER A 614 2.24 -11.01 1.99
C SER A 614 1.09 -11.99 2.12
N LYS A 615 0.28 -11.86 3.17
CA LYS A 615 -0.89 -12.71 3.40
C LYS A 615 -1.93 -12.57 2.29
N TYR A 616 -2.20 -11.34 1.85
CA TYR A 616 -3.12 -11.06 0.74
C TYR A 616 -2.72 -11.75 -0.55
N PHE A 617 -1.44 -11.73 -0.92
CA PHE A 617 -0.96 -12.41 -2.13
C PHE A 617 -0.79 -13.93 -1.95
N GLN A 618 -0.46 -14.42 -0.75
CA GLN A 618 -0.49 -15.86 -0.44
C GLN A 618 -1.89 -16.45 -0.61
N LEU A 619 -2.91 -15.71 -0.17
CA LEU A 619 -4.30 -16.11 -0.34
C LEU A 619 -4.79 -15.93 -1.79
N LYS A 620 -4.07 -15.22 -2.66
CA LYS A 620 -4.52 -14.99 -4.03
C LYS A 620 -4.01 -16.11 -4.95
N ALA A 621 -4.92 -16.99 -5.37
CA ALA A 621 -4.59 -18.14 -6.22
C ALA A 621 -3.90 -17.73 -7.54
N GLY A 622 -2.87 -18.49 -7.93
CA GLY A 622 -2.18 -18.36 -9.22
C GLY A 622 -1.26 -17.14 -9.35
N VAL A 623 -0.86 -16.48 -8.27
CA VAL A 623 0.10 -15.36 -8.31
C VAL A 623 1.50 -15.84 -7.93
N ASN A 624 2.45 -15.75 -8.86
CA ASN A 624 3.86 -15.97 -8.56
C ASN A 624 4.49 -14.68 -8.01
N THR A 625 4.63 -14.58 -6.70
CA THR A 625 5.15 -13.37 -6.02
C THR A 625 6.60 -13.05 -6.40
N ALA A 626 7.42 -14.06 -6.71
CA ALA A 626 8.80 -13.86 -7.16
C ALA A 626 8.85 -13.22 -8.55
N VAL A 627 8.02 -13.70 -9.48
CA VAL A 627 7.87 -13.11 -10.82
C VAL A 627 7.32 -11.68 -10.74
N ALA A 628 6.29 -11.46 -9.91
CA ALA A 628 5.76 -10.12 -9.66
C ALA A 628 6.81 -9.16 -9.09
N GLY A 629 7.62 -9.64 -8.13
CA GLY A 629 8.76 -8.93 -7.57
C GLY A 629 9.79 -8.51 -8.63
N GLU A 630 10.18 -9.45 -9.49
CA GLU A 630 11.15 -9.19 -10.57
C GLU A 630 10.61 -8.17 -11.59
N LEU A 631 9.35 -8.32 -12.03
CA LEU A 631 8.71 -7.37 -12.94
C LEU A 631 8.60 -5.98 -12.31
N ALA A 632 8.16 -5.89 -11.06
CA ALA A 632 8.04 -4.62 -10.34
C ALA A 632 9.40 -3.93 -10.20
N PHE A 633 10.45 -4.70 -9.85
CA PHE A 633 11.82 -4.21 -9.74
C PHE A 633 12.36 -3.68 -11.07
N LYS A 634 12.16 -4.41 -12.19
CA LYS A 634 12.55 -3.95 -13.53
C LYS A 634 11.83 -2.66 -13.93
N VAL A 635 10.53 -2.57 -13.68
CA VAL A 635 9.73 -1.36 -13.94
C VAL A 635 10.26 -0.17 -13.15
N PHE A 636 10.59 -0.39 -11.88
CA PHE A 636 11.14 0.65 -11.01
C PHE A 636 12.51 1.11 -11.50
N HIS A 637 13.37 0.22 -12.02
CA HIS A 637 14.74 0.53 -12.43
C HIS A 637 14.92 0.96 -13.90
N ASN A 638 13.88 0.96 -14.74
CA ASN A 638 13.98 1.29 -16.17
C ASN A 638 14.11 2.82 -16.45
N VAL A 639 15.32 3.40 -16.33
CA VAL A 639 15.58 4.86 -16.51
C VAL A 639 16.04 5.24 -17.93
N GLU A 640 16.66 4.31 -18.66
CA GLU A 640 17.31 4.57 -19.96
C GLU A 640 16.87 3.60 -21.08
N GLY A 641 15.88 2.74 -20.82
CA GLY A 641 15.46 1.71 -21.78
C GLY A 641 16.30 0.42 -21.75
N ASN A 642 17.30 0.34 -20.87
CA ASN A 642 18.13 -0.85 -20.67
C ASN A 642 17.38 -2.04 -20.02
N HIS A 643 16.23 -1.78 -19.38
CA HIS A 643 15.38 -2.80 -18.75
C HIS A 643 13.98 -2.79 -19.37
N ARG A 644 13.91 -2.76 -20.71
CA ARG A 644 12.63 -2.92 -21.42
C ARG A 644 12.10 -4.32 -21.19
N LEU A 645 10.94 -4.41 -20.54
CA LEU A 645 10.19 -5.65 -20.46
C LEU A 645 9.89 -6.15 -21.87
N SER A 646 10.19 -7.42 -22.09
CA SER A 646 9.82 -8.16 -23.30
C SER A 646 8.30 -8.28 -23.41
N PRO A 647 7.75 -8.51 -24.63
CA PRO A 647 6.34 -8.83 -24.79
C PRO A 647 5.90 -10.04 -23.96
N ALA A 648 6.76 -11.07 -23.84
CA ALA A 648 6.49 -12.24 -23.02
C ALA A 648 6.32 -11.89 -21.53
N GLU A 649 7.14 -10.99 -20.99
CA GLU A 649 7.03 -10.53 -19.60
C GLU A 649 5.76 -9.71 -19.35
N LYS A 650 5.33 -8.89 -20.31
CA LYS A 650 4.07 -8.14 -20.22
C LYS A 650 2.83 -9.02 -20.40
N ASN A 651 3.00 -10.21 -20.95
CA ASN A 651 1.92 -11.18 -21.14
C ASN A 651 1.65 -12.04 -19.90
N GLN A 652 2.39 -11.84 -18.81
CA GLN A 652 2.22 -12.59 -17.56
C GLN A 652 1.11 -11.98 -16.69
N GLN A 653 0.43 -12.81 -15.89
CA GLN A 653 -0.62 -12.35 -14.96
C GLN A 653 -0.07 -11.35 -13.94
N GLU A 654 1.18 -11.54 -13.51
CA GLU A 654 1.91 -10.72 -12.55
C GLU A 654 2.11 -9.28 -13.03
N TRP A 655 2.30 -9.07 -14.34
CA TRP A 655 2.37 -7.75 -14.93
C TRP A 655 1.11 -6.94 -14.61
N TRP A 656 -0.07 -7.54 -14.79
CA TRP A 656 -1.34 -6.88 -14.51
C TRP A 656 -1.56 -6.62 -13.02
N ILE A 657 -1.02 -7.49 -12.15
CA ILE A 657 -1.10 -7.33 -10.70
C ILE A 657 -0.36 -6.08 -10.22
N ILE A 658 0.89 -5.88 -10.66
CA ILE A 658 1.72 -4.74 -10.26
C ILE A 658 1.24 -3.40 -10.88
N GLN A 659 0.30 -3.48 -11.82
CA GLN A 659 -0.39 -2.31 -12.37
C GLN A 659 -1.68 -1.96 -11.63
N ASN A 660 -2.21 -2.76 -10.71
CA ASN A 660 -3.49 -2.41 -10.07
C ASN A 660 -3.39 -1.17 -9.17
N HIS A 661 -2.29 -1.03 -8.43
CA HIS A 661 -2.09 0.06 -7.48
C HIS A 661 -0.60 0.26 -7.18
N GLU A 662 -0.20 1.49 -6.82
CA GLU A 662 1.20 1.82 -6.54
C GLU A 662 1.74 1.13 -5.29
N SER A 663 0.95 1.05 -4.21
CA SER A 663 1.38 0.37 -2.98
C SER A 663 1.64 -1.13 -3.18
N VAL A 664 0.93 -1.79 -4.12
CA VAL A 664 1.23 -3.18 -4.52
C VAL A 664 2.61 -3.27 -5.17
N ARG A 665 2.93 -2.31 -6.04
CA ARG A 665 4.23 -2.25 -6.71
C ARG A 665 5.34 -1.95 -5.71
N ASP A 666 5.14 -0.99 -4.81
CA ASP A 666 6.11 -0.63 -3.80
C ASP A 666 6.42 -1.82 -2.87
N TYR A 667 5.39 -2.57 -2.47
CA TYR A 667 5.56 -3.84 -1.74
C TYR A 667 6.42 -4.85 -2.51
N PHE A 668 6.11 -5.12 -3.79
CA PHE A 668 6.86 -6.08 -4.60
C PHE A 668 8.31 -5.63 -4.89
N VAL A 669 8.54 -4.33 -5.11
CA VAL A 669 9.90 -3.78 -5.25
C VAL A 669 10.67 -3.94 -3.93
N ALA A 670 10.04 -3.64 -2.79
CA ALA A 670 10.66 -3.78 -1.47
C ALA A 670 11.03 -5.23 -1.15
N ASN A 671 10.13 -6.19 -1.41
CA ASN A 671 10.45 -7.62 -1.31
C ASN A 671 11.67 -7.98 -2.15
N ARG A 672 11.69 -7.56 -3.42
CA ARG A 672 12.80 -7.90 -4.32
C ARG A 672 14.13 -7.28 -3.90
N ILE A 673 14.11 -6.09 -3.31
CA ILE A 673 15.29 -5.45 -2.71
C ILE A 673 15.82 -6.29 -1.56
N VAL A 674 14.95 -6.68 -0.63
CA VAL A 674 15.36 -7.49 0.54
C VAL A 674 15.85 -8.87 0.10
N ASP A 675 15.18 -9.53 -0.84
CA ASP A 675 15.62 -10.82 -1.40
C ASP A 675 17.02 -10.74 -2.02
N LYS A 676 17.31 -9.67 -2.78
CA LYS A 676 18.64 -9.45 -3.37
C LYS A 676 19.71 -9.22 -2.31
N LEU A 677 19.38 -8.53 -1.21
CA LEU A 677 20.28 -8.35 -0.08
C LEU A 677 20.54 -9.68 0.64
N LYS A 678 19.50 -10.45 0.98
CA LYS A 678 19.65 -11.76 1.63
C LYS A 678 20.55 -12.72 0.85
N GLY A 679 20.38 -12.77 -0.47
CA GLY A 679 21.16 -13.64 -1.35
C GLY A 679 22.56 -13.12 -1.69
N PHE A 680 22.95 -11.90 -1.29
CA PHE A 680 24.15 -11.26 -1.80
C PHE A 680 25.45 -11.98 -1.38
N THR A 681 25.58 -12.34 -0.10
CA THR A 681 26.79 -13.00 0.43
C THR A 681 27.01 -14.41 -0.11
N SER A 682 25.92 -15.10 -0.48
CA SER A 682 25.96 -16.47 -1.04
C SER A 682 26.01 -16.52 -2.57
N SER A 683 25.92 -15.36 -3.24
CA SER A 683 25.92 -15.24 -4.70
C SER A 683 27.32 -15.34 -5.33
N SER A 684 27.37 -15.72 -6.60
CA SER A 684 28.63 -15.70 -7.37
C SER A 684 29.17 -14.25 -7.51
N ALA A 685 30.48 -14.09 -7.76
CA ALA A 685 31.06 -12.76 -7.95
C ALA A 685 30.41 -11.98 -9.12
N ALA A 686 29.98 -12.69 -10.17
CA ALA A 686 29.27 -12.08 -11.29
C ALA A 686 27.88 -11.57 -10.89
N ASP A 687 27.15 -12.34 -10.08
CA ASP A 687 25.83 -11.94 -9.57
C ASP A 687 25.93 -10.80 -8.55
N GLN A 688 26.96 -10.82 -7.68
CA GLN A 688 27.25 -9.71 -6.76
C GLN A 688 27.50 -8.41 -7.54
N GLN A 689 28.31 -8.47 -8.62
CA GLN A 689 28.56 -7.30 -9.45
C GLN A 689 27.28 -6.77 -10.12
N LYS A 690 26.39 -7.67 -10.55
CA LYS A 690 25.09 -7.29 -11.10
C LYS A 690 24.21 -6.60 -10.05
N VAL A 691 24.17 -7.12 -8.82
CA VAL A 691 23.43 -6.49 -7.71
C VAL A 691 23.99 -5.08 -7.42
N ILE A 692 25.31 -4.92 -7.34
CA ILE A 692 25.95 -3.60 -7.14
C ILE A 692 25.50 -2.59 -8.20
N GLN A 693 25.42 -3.01 -9.47
CA GLN A 693 24.99 -2.15 -10.58
C GLN A 693 23.49 -1.80 -10.53
N GLU A 694 22.65 -2.71 -10.04
CA GLU A 694 21.19 -2.52 -9.93
C GLU A 694 20.82 -1.55 -8.79
N PHE A 695 21.58 -1.56 -7.68
CA PHE A 695 21.42 -0.64 -6.56
C PHE A 695 22.04 0.73 -6.86
N ASN A 696 21.46 1.50 -7.78
CA ASN A 696 21.94 2.86 -8.11
C ASN A 696 20.82 3.92 -8.07
N LYS A 697 19.83 3.74 -7.19
CA LYS A 697 18.67 4.62 -7.07
C LYS A 697 18.40 5.07 -5.64
N VAL A 698 17.70 6.20 -5.55
CA VAL A 698 17.06 6.63 -4.32
C VAL A 698 15.68 5.97 -4.24
N TYR A 699 15.40 5.34 -3.09
CA TYR A 699 14.13 4.67 -2.82
C TYR A 699 13.20 5.61 -2.03
N PRO A 700 11.94 5.81 -2.46
CA PRO A 700 10.99 6.73 -1.83
C PRO A 700 10.53 6.25 -0.46
N TYR A 701 9.94 7.16 0.32
CA TYR A 701 9.39 6.86 1.66
C TYR A 701 8.42 5.68 1.64
N ASP A 702 7.42 5.70 0.75
CA ASP A 702 6.36 4.69 0.68
C ASP A 702 6.90 3.26 0.47
N LEU A 703 7.97 3.13 -0.29
CA LEU A 703 8.68 1.86 -0.51
C LEU A 703 9.52 1.47 0.72
N ASN A 704 10.20 2.43 1.35
CA ASN A 704 11.03 2.17 2.53
C ASN A 704 10.22 1.71 3.75
N VAL A 705 8.93 2.03 3.84
CA VAL A 705 8.01 1.48 4.85
C VAL A 705 8.00 -0.05 4.74
N PHE A 706 7.84 -0.58 3.53
CA PHE A 706 7.87 -2.03 3.29
C PHE A 706 9.24 -2.63 3.55
N CYS A 707 10.34 -2.05 3.04
CA CYS A 707 11.67 -2.59 3.29
C CYS A 707 11.96 -2.74 4.79
N LYS A 708 11.63 -1.72 5.59
CA LYS A 708 11.79 -1.75 7.05
C LYS A 708 10.99 -2.87 7.69
N GLU A 709 9.75 -3.08 7.27
CA GLU A 709 8.90 -4.12 7.86
C GLU A 709 9.40 -5.50 7.46
N ILE A 710 9.69 -5.70 6.16
CA ILE A 710 10.17 -6.96 5.60
C ILE A 710 11.46 -7.38 6.29
N ILE A 711 12.53 -6.56 6.32
CA ILE A 711 13.83 -6.95 6.93
C ILE A 711 13.70 -7.43 8.39
N ASN A 712 12.66 -7.02 9.10
CA ASN A 712 12.41 -7.36 10.51
C ASN A 712 11.40 -8.51 10.70
N GLU A 713 11.03 -9.24 9.64
CA GLU A 713 10.10 -10.39 9.71
C GLU A 713 10.70 -11.57 10.48
N ASP A 714 12.01 -11.83 10.37
CA ASP A 714 12.72 -12.87 11.12
C ASP A 714 14.18 -12.48 11.44
N LEU A 715 14.77 -13.15 12.43
CA LEU A 715 16.12 -12.85 12.94
C LEU A 715 17.23 -13.20 11.94
N ASN A 716 17.14 -14.35 11.26
CA ASN A 716 18.17 -14.79 10.31
C ASN A 716 18.29 -13.80 9.16
N GLN A 717 17.15 -13.33 8.66
CA GLN A 717 17.08 -12.30 7.64
C GLN A 717 17.73 -10.99 8.07
N GLN A 718 17.59 -10.57 9.32
CA GLN A 718 18.27 -9.37 9.83
C GLN A 718 19.80 -9.53 9.74
N TYR A 719 20.36 -10.68 10.13
CA TYR A 719 21.79 -10.97 10.01
C TYR A 719 22.26 -11.04 8.56
N GLU A 720 21.54 -11.74 7.68
CA GLU A 720 21.90 -11.86 6.25
C GLU A 720 21.95 -10.49 5.56
N VAL A 721 20.94 -9.65 5.83
CA VAL A 721 20.86 -8.29 5.28
C VAL A 721 21.95 -7.40 5.87
N LEU A 722 22.22 -7.49 7.17
CA LEU A 722 23.30 -6.74 7.85
C LEU A 722 24.66 -7.03 7.20
N GLU A 723 25.05 -8.31 7.08
CA GLU A 723 26.35 -8.69 6.51
C GLU A 723 26.47 -8.28 5.03
N SER A 724 25.38 -8.41 4.28
CA SER A 724 25.32 -8.00 2.87
C SER A 724 25.51 -6.49 2.72
N ILE A 725 24.86 -5.69 3.56
CA ILE A 725 25.04 -4.24 3.56
C ILE A 725 26.47 -3.85 3.98
N LYS A 726 27.06 -4.51 4.99
CA LYS A 726 28.46 -4.28 5.40
C LYS A 726 29.44 -4.53 4.26
N LEU A 727 29.23 -5.61 3.51
CA LEU A 727 30.06 -5.96 2.34
C LEU A 727 29.87 -4.94 1.21
N LEU A 728 28.63 -4.58 0.89
CA LEU A 728 28.32 -3.56 -0.13
C LEU A 728 28.96 -2.21 0.20
N LEU A 729 28.81 -1.71 1.43
CA LEU A 729 29.36 -0.42 1.86
C LEU A 729 30.90 -0.42 1.96
N SER A 730 31.51 -1.60 2.04
CA SER A 730 32.97 -1.80 1.99
C SER A 730 33.51 -1.95 0.56
N SER A 731 32.65 -2.13 -0.45
CA SER A 731 33.06 -2.31 -1.84
C SER A 731 33.48 -1.00 -2.50
N GLU A 732 34.60 -1.02 -3.23
CA GLU A 732 35.10 0.12 -4.02
C GLU A 732 34.25 0.39 -5.26
N ASP A 733 33.55 -0.64 -5.77
CA ASP A 733 32.69 -0.54 -6.97
C ASP A 733 31.33 0.09 -6.67
N LEU A 734 30.97 0.27 -5.39
CA LEU A 734 29.70 0.86 -5.00
C LEU A 734 29.71 2.38 -5.14
N LEU A 735 28.85 2.88 -6.03
CA LEU A 735 28.64 4.32 -6.24
C LEU A 735 28.14 5.02 -4.96
N ASP A 736 28.29 6.34 -4.88
CA ASP A 736 27.85 7.12 -3.70
C ASP A 736 26.32 7.19 -3.56
N SER A 737 25.58 7.06 -4.68
CA SER A 737 24.12 7.20 -4.72
C SER A 737 23.34 6.21 -3.82
N PRO A 738 23.64 4.89 -3.79
CA PRO A 738 22.95 3.92 -2.92
C PRO A 738 23.33 3.97 -1.43
N LYS A 739 24.50 4.54 -1.09
CA LYS A 739 25.05 4.48 0.29
C LYS A 739 24.08 5.02 1.35
N PRO A 740 23.38 6.16 1.14
CA PRO A 740 22.37 6.63 2.08
C PRO A 740 21.25 5.61 2.33
N HIS A 741 20.74 4.94 1.29
CA HIS A 741 19.66 3.96 1.45
C HIS A 741 20.12 2.72 2.23
N LEU A 742 21.30 2.19 1.91
CA LEU A 742 21.88 1.06 2.65
C LEU A 742 22.10 1.40 4.13
N CYS A 743 22.65 2.58 4.44
CA CYS A 743 22.76 3.06 5.81
C CYS A 743 21.40 3.28 6.48
N TYR A 744 20.40 3.77 5.73
CA TYR A 744 19.04 3.91 6.26
C TYR A 744 18.51 2.56 6.73
N LEU A 745 18.67 1.48 5.94
CA LEU A 745 18.23 0.13 6.31
C LEU A 745 18.96 -0.41 7.56
N LEU A 746 20.28 -0.18 7.68
CA LEU A 746 21.03 -0.52 8.90
C LEU A 746 20.40 0.10 10.16
N GLY A 747 19.84 1.30 10.04
CA GLY A 747 19.19 2.03 11.13
C GLY A 747 17.82 1.48 11.55
N ARG A 748 17.35 0.37 10.97
CA ARG A 748 15.96 -0.12 11.12
C ARG A 748 15.83 -1.49 11.76
N PHE A 749 16.93 -2.15 12.10
CA PHE A 749 16.89 -3.43 12.79
C PHE A 749 16.24 -3.30 14.17
N LYS A 750 15.52 -4.36 14.59
CA LYS A 750 14.80 -4.40 15.86
C LYS A 750 15.46 -5.31 16.88
N ASP A 751 16.16 -6.35 16.44
CA ASP A 751 16.85 -7.28 17.33
C ASP A 751 18.06 -6.61 18.01
N ASP A 752 18.25 -6.83 19.31
CA ASP A 752 19.23 -6.09 20.10
C ASP A 752 20.67 -6.41 19.68
N ASP A 753 21.01 -7.68 19.39
CA ASP A 753 22.35 -8.08 18.98
C ASP A 753 22.68 -7.53 17.58
N VAL A 754 21.72 -7.60 16.65
CA VAL A 754 21.88 -7.02 15.30
C VAL A 754 22.05 -5.50 15.38
N ARG A 755 21.30 -4.83 16.26
CA ARG A 755 21.41 -3.38 16.47
C ARG A 755 22.78 -2.99 16.98
N GLU A 756 23.35 -3.70 17.95
CA GLU A 756 24.69 -3.42 18.47
C GLU A 756 25.76 -3.51 17.36
N ILE A 757 25.72 -4.55 16.53
CA ILE A 757 26.66 -4.72 15.40
C ILE A 757 26.48 -3.60 14.37
N ALA A 758 25.24 -3.20 14.09
CA ALA A 758 24.95 -2.09 13.18
C ALA A 758 25.47 -0.75 13.73
N ILE A 759 25.34 -0.50 15.04
CA ILE A 759 25.89 0.68 15.71
C ILE A 759 27.42 0.71 15.58
N GLU A 760 28.09 -0.40 15.92
CA GLU A 760 29.55 -0.51 15.83
C GLU A 760 30.05 -0.20 14.41
N PHE A 761 29.40 -0.79 13.40
CA PHE A 761 29.75 -0.58 12.00
C PHE A 761 29.54 0.88 11.56
N LEU A 762 28.41 1.50 11.90
CA LEU A 762 28.11 2.89 11.56
C LEU A 762 29.07 3.86 12.27
N LEU A 763 29.45 3.60 13.53
CA LEU A 763 30.46 4.38 14.25
C LEU A 763 31.85 4.26 13.59
N GLY A 764 32.20 3.09 13.06
CA GLY A 764 33.42 2.89 12.27
C GLY A 764 33.42 3.60 10.92
N LEU A 765 32.26 3.78 10.29
CA LEU A 765 32.09 4.55 9.04
C LEU A 765 32.13 6.06 9.26
N LYS A 766 31.52 6.56 10.34
CA LYS A 766 31.38 7.98 10.67
C LYS A 766 32.68 8.81 10.47
N PRO A 767 33.84 8.46 11.05
CA PRO A 767 35.07 9.23 10.88
C PRO A 767 35.64 9.17 9.46
N LYS A 768 35.43 8.06 8.73
CA LYS A 768 35.88 7.91 7.34
C LYS A 768 35.12 8.89 6.44
N VAL A 769 33.79 8.97 6.59
CA VAL A 769 32.96 9.90 5.82
C VAL A 769 33.24 11.35 6.21
N LYS A 770 33.42 11.64 7.51
CA LYS A 770 33.81 12.99 7.98
C LYS A 770 35.14 13.46 7.37
N LYS A 771 36.12 12.57 7.22
CA LYS A 771 37.41 12.90 6.56
C LYS A 771 37.22 13.27 5.09
N LEU A 772 36.34 12.57 4.37
CA LEU A 772 36.00 12.90 2.97
C LEU A 772 35.38 14.29 2.85
N ILE A 773 34.54 14.68 3.82
CA ILE A 773 33.90 16.01 3.88
C ILE A 773 34.93 17.11 4.21
N LYS A 774 35.86 16.87 5.14
CA LYS A 774 36.89 17.86 5.54
C LYS A 774 37.91 18.18 4.43
N SER A 775 38.18 17.26 3.52
CA SER A 775 39.11 17.47 2.39
C SER A 775 38.53 18.33 1.26
N ILE A 776 37.35 18.92 1.46
CA ILE A 776 36.64 19.70 0.45
C ILE A 776 36.89 21.19 0.70
N GLU A 777 37.53 21.85 -0.27
CA GLU A 777 37.66 23.31 -0.32
C GLU A 777 36.29 23.94 -0.64
N TRP A 778 35.78 24.77 0.27
CA TRP A 778 34.47 25.45 0.16
C TRP A 778 34.57 26.80 -0.57
N GLU A 779 35.38 26.88 -1.62
CA GLU A 779 35.90 28.14 -2.18
C GLU A 779 34.90 28.97 -3.00
N SER A 780 33.76 28.43 -3.45
CA SER A 780 32.87 29.11 -4.41
C SER A 780 31.42 29.32 -3.98
N GLY A 781 31.03 28.90 -2.77
CA GLY A 781 29.64 29.01 -2.29
C GLY A 781 28.65 28.01 -2.90
N GLU A 782 29.04 27.24 -3.94
CA GLU A 782 28.24 26.19 -4.55
C GLU A 782 28.74 24.78 -4.18
N ILE A 783 27.82 23.94 -3.67
CA ILE A 783 28.09 22.54 -3.33
C ILE A 783 27.98 21.68 -4.60
N SER A 784 29.06 20.98 -4.98
CA SER A 784 29.03 20.02 -6.10
C SER A 784 28.14 18.81 -5.81
N GLU A 785 27.63 18.15 -6.85
CA GLU A 785 26.78 16.95 -6.69
C GLU A 785 27.46 15.81 -5.91
N LYS A 786 28.79 15.67 -6.02
CA LYS A 786 29.57 14.70 -5.23
C LYS A 786 29.54 15.04 -3.74
N GLN A 787 29.73 16.32 -3.40
CA GLN A 787 29.69 16.80 -2.02
C GLN A 787 28.29 16.62 -1.42
N LYS A 788 27.22 16.90 -2.18
CA LYS A 788 25.84 16.67 -1.72
C LYS A 788 25.58 15.21 -1.37
N LYS A 789 26.02 14.28 -2.23
CA LYS A 789 25.95 12.83 -1.98
C LYS A 789 26.66 12.42 -0.69
N GLN A 790 27.86 12.94 -0.45
CA GLN A 790 28.65 12.67 0.74
C GLN A 790 28.02 13.24 2.02
N LEU A 791 27.48 14.46 1.96
CA LEU A 791 26.74 15.07 3.07
C LEU A 791 25.48 14.27 3.39
N LEU A 792 24.70 13.87 2.38
CA LEU A 792 23.52 13.01 2.60
C LEU A 792 23.88 11.65 3.18
N TYR A 793 24.99 11.08 2.76
CA TYR A 793 25.52 9.84 3.34
C TYR A 793 25.86 10.03 4.82
N TYR A 794 26.60 11.09 5.16
CA TYR A 794 26.96 11.42 6.54
C TYR A 794 25.75 11.72 7.43
N ARG A 795 24.79 12.50 6.93
CA ARG A 795 23.49 12.73 7.58
C ARG A 795 22.81 11.40 7.89
N THR A 796 22.73 10.51 6.91
CA THR A 796 21.98 9.25 7.08
C THR A 796 22.63 8.33 8.12
N ILE A 797 23.96 8.36 8.27
CA ILE A 797 24.65 7.66 9.37
C ILE A 797 24.15 8.15 10.73
N PHE A 798 24.06 9.47 10.95
CA PHE A 798 23.52 10.02 12.20
C PHE A 798 22.06 9.62 12.42
N ILE A 799 21.21 9.79 11.41
CA ILE A 799 19.79 9.41 11.50
C ILE A 799 19.66 7.92 11.87
N SER A 800 20.44 7.04 11.24
CA SER A 800 20.42 5.61 11.53
C SER A 800 20.91 5.29 12.95
N LEU A 801 21.99 5.93 13.41
CA LEU A 801 22.48 5.79 14.79
C LEU A 801 21.42 6.20 15.82
N ILE A 802 20.72 7.31 15.58
CA ILE A 802 19.64 7.78 16.47
C ILE A 802 18.52 6.73 16.55
N TYR A 803 18.09 6.17 15.42
CA TYR A 803 17.04 5.15 15.41
C TYR A 803 17.47 3.81 16.02
N LEU A 804 18.77 3.48 15.98
CA LEU A 804 19.33 2.34 16.68
C LEU A 804 19.46 2.56 18.19
N GLY A 805 19.22 3.79 18.68
CA GLY A 805 19.25 4.12 20.11
C GLY A 805 20.60 4.63 20.61
N ASN A 806 21.49 5.10 19.73
CA ASN A 806 22.73 5.75 20.17
C ASN A 806 22.43 7.10 20.83
N GLU A 807 22.76 7.22 22.12
CA GLU A 807 22.38 8.39 22.96
C GLU A 807 23.04 9.71 22.51
N ASN A 808 24.25 9.65 21.95
CA ASN A 808 25.02 10.85 21.59
C ASN A 808 24.76 11.34 20.16
N ALA A 809 24.27 10.47 19.27
CA ALA A 809 24.18 10.74 17.83
C ALA A 809 23.29 11.96 17.50
N SER A 810 22.23 12.21 18.28
CA SER A 810 21.38 13.39 18.09
C SER A 810 22.13 14.69 18.39
N ASN A 811 22.85 14.74 19.51
CA ASN A 811 23.55 15.95 19.97
C ASN A 811 24.74 16.27 19.07
N GLU A 812 25.49 15.23 18.68
CA GLU A 812 26.56 15.38 17.70
C GLU A 812 26.02 15.88 16.35
N TYR A 813 24.89 15.37 15.89
CA TYR A 813 24.32 15.80 14.61
C TYR A 813 23.86 17.26 14.65
N ILE A 814 23.20 17.69 15.74
CA ILE A 814 22.80 19.09 15.94
C ILE A 814 24.03 20.01 15.96
N SER A 815 25.11 19.59 16.60
CA SER A 815 26.37 20.34 16.61
C SER A 815 26.97 20.49 15.20
N GLU A 816 26.89 19.45 14.36
CA GLU A 816 27.34 19.52 12.96
C GLU A 816 26.44 20.45 12.11
N LEU A 817 25.12 20.48 12.38
CA LEU A 817 24.20 21.38 11.69
C LEU A 817 24.44 22.85 12.06
N LEU A 818 24.67 23.14 13.34
CA LEU A 818 24.96 24.50 13.84
C LEU A 818 26.30 25.05 13.33
N SER A 819 27.31 24.18 13.21
CA SER A 819 28.67 24.58 12.80
C SER A 819 28.89 24.58 11.28
N ASN A 820 28.02 23.95 10.49
CA ASN A 820 28.18 23.86 9.04
C ASN A 820 26.89 24.22 8.29
N LYS A 821 26.82 25.48 7.82
CA LYS A 821 25.68 26.02 7.06
C LYS A 821 25.35 25.23 5.79
N TYR A 822 26.33 24.61 5.14
CA TYR A 822 26.08 23.78 3.96
C TYR A 822 25.40 22.46 4.34
N PHE A 823 25.75 21.90 5.51
CA PHE A 823 25.12 20.70 6.00
C PHE A 823 23.68 20.96 6.46
N ASP A 824 23.42 22.11 7.08
CA ASP A 824 22.07 22.55 7.41
C ASP A 824 21.21 22.77 6.16
N LYS A 825 21.74 23.42 5.11
CA LYS A 825 21.06 23.52 3.80
C LYS A 825 20.65 22.16 3.22
N ILE A 826 21.56 21.17 3.27
CA ILE A 826 21.26 19.81 2.82
C ILE A 826 20.17 19.18 3.69
N ASN A 827 20.22 19.36 5.01
CA ASN A 827 19.21 18.83 5.92
C ASN A 827 17.83 19.43 5.64
N ARG A 828 17.71 20.75 5.48
CA ARG A 828 16.45 21.41 5.10
C ARG A 828 15.95 20.94 3.73
N GLY A 829 16.82 20.98 2.72
CA GLY A 829 16.50 20.58 1.36
C GLY A 829 16.06 19.12 1.27
N PHE A 830 16.69 18.22 2.03
CA PHE A 830 16.27 16.83 2.13
C PHE A 830 14.82 16.72 2.62
N HIS A 831 14.45 17.39 3.71
CA HIS A 831 13.09 17.31 4.24
C HIS A 831 12.05 17.88 3.27
N LEU A 832 12.37 18.97 2.58
CA LEU A 832 11.49 19.56 1.56
C LEU A 832 11.25 18.63 0.37
N GLU A 833 12.29 17.92 -0.09
CA GLU A 833 12.16 16.91 -1.16
C GLU A 833 11.45 15.65 -0.67
N TYR A 834 11.83 15.16 0.52
CA TYR A 834 11.29 13.94 1.13
C TYR A 834 9.79 14.04 1.40
N TYR A 835 9.32 15.20 1.91
CA TYR A 835 7.91 15.49 2.15
C TYR A 835 7.21 16.20 0.98
N GLN A 836 7.88 16.31 -0.17
CA GLN A 836 7.32 16.73 -1.45
C GLN A 836 6.80 18.18 -1.50
N ASP A 837 7.37 19.10 -0.72
CA ASP A 837 7.26 20.54 -1.01
C ASP A 837 8.11 20.90 -2.25
N ILE A 838 9.20 20.17 -2.46
CA ILE A 838 10.00 20.21 -3.69
C ILE A 838 9.76 18.89 -4.45
N PRO A 839 9.24 18.93 -5.69
CA PRO A 839 9.07 17.73 -6.50
C PRO A 839 10.42 17.07 -6.82
N TYR A 840 10.51 15.76 -6.69
CA TYR A 840 11.65 14.98 -7.17
C TYR A 840 11.17 13.75 -7.97
N HIS A 841 12.02 13.24 -8.86
CA HIS A 841 11.74 12.02 -9.63
C HIS A 841 12.67 10.89 -9.18
N ASN A 842 12.15 9.67 -9.00
CA ASN A 842 12.93 8.49 -8.59
C ASN A 842 14.06 8.06 -9.56
N SER A 843 14.15 8.69 -10.73
CA SER A 843 15.30 8.51 -11.64
C SER A 843 16.48 9.41 -11.29
N GLU A 844 16.29 10.42 -10.46
CA GLU A 844 17.30 11.39 -10.06
C GLU A 844 17.68 11.19 -8.59
N PHE A 845 18.94 11.49 -8.26
CA PHE A 845 19.39 11.57 -6.89
C PHE A 845 18.77 12.81 -6.22
N LEU A 846 18.53 12.77 -4.89
CA LEU A 846 18.00 13.91 -4.15
C LEU A 846 18.96 15.10 -4.27
N LYS A 847 18.46 16.22 -4.80
CA LYS A 847 19.26 17.45 -4.96
C LYS A 847 19.47 18.12 -3.60
N SER A 848 18.55 17.86 -2.66
CA SER A 848 18.50 18.37 -1.29
C SER A 848 18.79 19.87 -1.24
N GLN A 849 18.09 20.62 -2.08
CA GLN A 849 18.26 22.07 -2.21
C GLN A 849 17.09 22.80 -1.54
N ASP A 850 17.37 23.68 -0.57
CA ASP A 850 16.35 24.59 -0.04
C ASP A 850 16.20 25.81 -0.97
N ASN A 851 15.04 25.92 -1.62
CA ASN A 851 14.70 27.03 -2.51
C ASN A 851 14.13 28.27 -1.77
N LEU A 852 14.00 28.19 -0.44
CA LEU A 852 13.46 29.23 0.43
C LEU A 852 12.01 29.66 0.09
N ASN A 853 11.28 28.85 -0.67
CA ASN A 853 9.84 29.00 -0.91
C ASN A 853 9.04 28.48 0.30
N ASP A 854 7.73 28.72 0.34
CA ASP A 854 6.89 28.17 1.41
C ASP A 854 6.97 26.62 1.47
N PHE A 855 6.68 26.06 2.65
CA PHE A 855 6.91 24.66 3.01
C PHE A 855 5.70 24.04 3.73
N PRO A 856 4.48 24.16 3.18
CA PRO A 856 3.25 23.78 3.88
C PRO A 856 3.19 22.29 4.24
N LYS A 857 3.72 21.38 3.41
CA LYS A 857 3.66 19.93 3.68
C LYS A 857 4.64 19.54 4.77
N THR A 858 5.90 19.97 4.67
CA THR A 858 6.93 19.75 5.68
C THR A 858 6.52 20.36 7.00
N PHE A 859 5.94 21.57 6.99
CA PHE A 859 5.43 22.22 8.20
C PHE A 859 4.37 21.35 8.89
N ALA A 860 3.32 20.93 8.18
CA ALA A 860 2.26 20.12 8.76
C ALA A 860 2.81 18.81 9.36
N ILE A 861 3.62 18.08 8.59
CA ILE A 861 4.16 16.78 9.02
C ILE A 861 5.07 16.92 10.25
N LEU A 862 6.01 17.88 10.23
CA LEU A 862 6.93 18.07 11.36
C LEU A 862 6.19 18.62 12.59
N TYR A 863 5.30 19.59 12.40
CA TYR A 863 4.51 20.16 13.50
C TYR A 863 3.66 19.10 14.19
N ASP A 864 2.92 18.29 13.43
CA ASP A 864 2.05 17.24 14.00
C ASP A 864 2.87 16.20 14.78
N LYS A 865 4.02 15.76 14.25
CA LYS A 865 4.92 14.83 14.94
C LYS A 865 5.48 15.41 16.24
N LEU A 866 5.96 16.65 16.20
CA LEU A 866 6.56 17.32 17.34
C LEU A 866 5.51 17.59 18.43
N ASN A 867 4.33 18.06 18.03
CA ASN A 867 3.22 18.32 18.93
C ASN A 867 2.73 17.03 19.60
N ALA A 868 2.47 15.97 18.82
CA ALA A 868 2.09 14.66 19.36
C ALA A 868 3.17 14.07 20.29
N SER A 869 4.44 14.36 20.02
CA SER A 869 5.54 13.94 20.89
C SER A 869 5.49 14.67 22.24
N LEU A 870 5.17 15.97 22.28
CA LEU A 870 5.08 16.72 23.53
C LEU A 870 3.95 16.21 24.45
N ASP A 871 2.85 15.76 23.88
CA ASP A 871 1.70 15.21 24.62
C ASP A 871 1.91 13.73 25.05
N SER A 872 2.95 13.08 24.50
CA SER A 872 3.28 11.66 24.75
C SER A 872 4.38 11.50 25.79
N SER A 873 4.25 10.47 26.63
CA SER A 873 5.31 10.01 27.54
C SER A 873 6.52 9.42 26.80
N ARG A 874 6.32 8.92 25.57
CA ARG A 874 7.38 8.40 24.70
C ARG A 874 7.93 9.49 23.81
N VAL A 875 9.25 9.72 23.86
CA VAL A 875 9.94 10.69 23.01
C VAL A 875 10.18 10.09 21.62
N HIS A 876 9.74 10.79 20.58
CA HIS A 876 10.05 10.44 19.19
C HIS A 876 11.58 10.49 18.97
N PRO A 877 12.22 9.45 18.38
CA PRO A 877 13.68 9.39 18.29
C PRO A 877 14.34 10.59 17.62
N LEU A 878 13.71 11.18 16.59
CA LEU A 878 14.25 12.35 15.89
C LEU A 878 13.73 13.69 16.43
N PHE A 879 13.07 13.72 17.60
CA PHE A 879 12.41 14.92 18.11
C PHE A 879 13.31 16.17 18.05
N SER A 880 14.53 16.08 18.59
CA SER A 880 15.49 17.18 18.61
C SER A 880 15.94 17.63 17.22
N VAL A 881 16.17 16.67 16.30
CA VAL A 881 16.62 16.94 14.92
C VAL A 881 15.50 17.54 14.07
N GLU A 882 14.28 17.03 14.18
CA GLU A 882 13.11 17.54 13.46
C GLU A 882 12.70 18.91 13.99
N LEU A 883 12.81 19.15 15.30
CA LEU A 883 12.59 20.47 15.91
C LEU A 883 13.61 21.50 15.42
N TYR A 884 14.90 21.14 15.43
CA TYR A 884 15.95 21.96 14.83
C TYR A 884 15.63 22.28 13.35
N THR A 885 15.26 21.27 12.57
CA THR A 885 14.96 21.42 11.14
C THR A 885 13.81 22.38 10.90
N LEU A 886 12.70 22.24 11.65
CA LEU A 886 11.55 23.13 11.55
C LEU A 886 11.92 24.59 11.89
N CYS A 887 12.71 24.78 12.95
CA CYS A 887 13.19 26.09 13.37
C CYS A 887 14.13 26.71 12.32
N SER A 888 15.04 25.93 11.72
CA SER A 888 15.93 26.39 10.65
C SER A 888 15.16 26.79 9.38
N LEU A 889 14.19 25.96 8.94
CA LEU A 889 13.29 26.30 7.83
C LEU A 889 12.59 27.65 8.05
N ALA A 890 12.10 27.89 9.28
CA ALA A 890 11.41 29.12 9.66
C ALA A 890 12.37 30.31 9.75
N GLN A 891 13.52 30.17 10.40
CA GLN A 891 14.54 31.21 10.55
C GLN A 891 14.91 31.82 9.20
N HIS A 892 15.28 30.99 8.22
CA HIS A 892 15.73 31.48 6.91
C HIS A 892 14.62 32.19 6.12
N ARG A 893 13.37 31.71 6.22
CA ARG A 893 12.21 32.34 5.55
C ARG A 893 11.75 33.61 6.25
N HIS A 894 11.84 33.67 7.57
CA HIS A 894 11.50 34.86 8.36
C HIS A 894 12.43 36.01 8.03
N VAL A 895 13.74 35.76 7.96
CA VAL A 895 14.73 36.79 7.59
C VAL A 895 14.50 37.33 6.17
N ARG A 896 14.12 36.44 5.24
CA ARG A 896 13.75 36.80 3.86
C ARG A 896 12.43 37.56 3.77
N GLY A 897 11.57 37.44 4.79
CA GLY A 897 10.22 37.98 4.80
C GLY A 897 9.20 37.14 4.02
N SER A 898 9.48 35.86 3.79
CA SER A 898 8.57 34.92 3.11
C SER A 898 7.82 33.98 4.08
N LEU A 899 8.11 34.04 5.38
CA LEU A 899 7.39 33.26 6.39
C LEU A 899 6.07 33.95 6.76
N ASP A 900 4.97 33.19 6.74
CA ASP A 900 3.68 33.65 7.25
C ASP A 900 3.73 33.94 8.76
N THR A 901 3.11 35.04 9.18
CA THR A 901 3.16 35.50 10.58
C THR A 901 2.46 34.53 11.55
N LYS A 902 1.33 33.92 11.15
CA LYS A 902 0.64 32.92 11.99
C LYS A 902 1.49 31.67 12.13
N LYS A 903 2.12 31.21 11.03
CA LYS A 903 3.07 30.09 11.05
C LYS A 903 4.25 30.37 12.01
N ALA A 904 4.77 31.60 12.01
CA ALA A 904 5.81 32.01 12.95
C ALA A 904 5.34 31.95 14.42
N ASP A 905 4.12 32.42 14.70
CA ASP A 905 3.56 32.40 16.07
C ASP A 905 3.33 30.98 16.58
N ILE A 906 2.87 30.06 15.71
CA ILE A 906 2.72 28.63 16.03
C ILE A 906 4.08 28.00 16.38
N ILE A 907 5.14 28.35 15.66
CA ILE A 907 6.49 27.82 15.93
C ILE A 907 7.05 28.37 17.25
N VAL A 908 6.82 29.66 17.55
CA VAL A 908 7.20 30.25 18.84
C VAL A 908 6.49 29.54 20.00
N ASP A 909 5.18 29.29 19.89
CA ASP A 909 4.44 28.52 20.88
C ASP A 909 5.02 27.10 21.08
N LEU A 910 5.34 26.40 19.98
CA LEU A 910 5.97 25.07 20.03
C LEU A 910 7.33 25.11 20.76
N ILE A 911 8.16 26.12 20.47
CA ILE A 911 9.45 26.34 21.14
C ILE A 911 9.24 26.53 22.64
N GLN A 912 8.36 27.45 23.04
CA GLN A 912 8.10 27.75 24.44
C GLN A 912 7.57 26.54 25.22
N ARG A 913 6.66 25.77 24.63
CA ARG A 913 6.17 24.52 25.24
C ARG A 913 7.27 23.48 25.37
N THR A 914 8.19 23.40 24.41
CA THR A 914 9.33 22.49 24.45
C THR A 914 10.31 22.88 25.55
N LEU A 915 10.70 24.16 25.64
CA LEU A 915 11.61 24.69 26.66
C LEU A 915 11.05 24.56 28.09
N LYS A 916 9.72 24.61 28.25
CA LYS A 916 9.03 24.40 29.53
C LYS A 916 8.79 22.93 29.87
N SER A 917 8.97 22.02 28.92
CA SER A 917 8.73 20.60 29.14
C SER A 917 9.79 20.00 30.07
N GLN A 918 9.46 18.94 30.80
CA GLN A 918 10.43 18.18 31.62
C GLN A 918 11.37 17.30 30.79
N LYS A 919 11.36 17.42 29.45
CA LYS A 919 12.21 16.61 28.58
C LYS A 919 13.62 17.19 28.57
N SER A 920 14.61 16.32 28.80
CA SER A 920 16.02 16.70 28.65
C SER A 920 16.28 17.11 27.20
N LEU A 921 16.69 18.36 27.00
CA LEU A 921 17.12 18.89 25.71
C LEU A 921 18.64 19.00 25.72
N ASP A 922 19.23 18.79 24.55
CA ASP A 922 20.63 19.13 24.35
C ASP A 922 20.84 20.64 24.52
N HIS A 923 21.94 21.01 25.18
CA HIS A 923 22.22 22.41 25.49
C HIS A 923 22.39 23.26 24.23
N ALA A 924 23.03 22.75 23.18
CA ALA A 924 23.19 23.48 21.91
C ALA A 924 21.85 23.70 21.20
N LEU A 925 20.93 22.72 21.29
CA LEU A 925 19.57 22.90 20.79
C LEU A 925 18.79 23.92 21.61
N GLU A 926 18.82 23.86 22.94
CA GLU A 926 18.13 24.82 23.81
C GLU A 926 18.49 26.26 23.44
N ILE A 927 19.78 26.52 23.27
CA ILE A 927 20.32 27.81 22.85
C ILE A 927 19.77 28.23 21.48
N TYR A 928 19.82 27.32 20.51
CA TYR A 928 19.34 27.58 19.16
C TYR A 928 17.83 27.91 19.15
N LEU A 929 17.04 27.24 19.99
CA LEU A 929 15.62 27.52 20.13
C LEU A 929 15.36 28.92 20.70
N ASN A 930 16.10 29.33 21.74
CA ASN A 930 16.02 30.68 22.29
C ASN A 930 16.39 31.74 21.23
N LEU A 931 17.41 31.49 20.39
CA LEU A 931 17.75 32.35 19.25
C LEU A 931 16.58 32.47 18.27
N VAL A 932 16.00 31.34 17.87
CA VAL A 932 14.90 31.34 16.89
C VAL A 932 13.65 32.02 17.46
N GLU A 933 13.33 31.81 18.74
CA GLU A 933 12.28 32.54 19.43
C GLU A 933 12.52 34.06 19.38
N TYR A 934 13.73 34.51 19.73
CA TYR A 934 14.13 35.93 19.66
C TYR A 934 13.97 36.50 18.24
N ILE A 935 14.38 35.75 17.21
CA ILE A 935 14.29 36.15 15.80
C ILE A 935 12.81 36.25 15.35
N LEU A 936 12.00 35.24 15.66
CA LEU A 936 10.60 35.16 15.21
C LEU A 936 9.69 36.16 15.92
N ALA A 937 10.08 36.66 17.10
CA ALA A 937 9.39 37.73 17.81
C ALA A 937 9.42 39.08 17.05
N VAL A 938 10.43 39.32 16.21
CA VAL A 938 10.54 40.56 15.42
C VAL A 938 9.71 40.47 14.15
N LYS A 939 8.59 41.21 14.08
CA LYS A 939 7.66 41.22 12.93
C LYS A 939 7.80 42.49 12.06
N PRO A 940 7.47 42.43 10.74
CA PRO A 940 7.04 41.25 9.99
C PRO A 940 8.20 40.32 9.58
N ARG A 941 9.45 40.78 9.72
CA ARG A 941 10.66 40.00 9.47
C ARG A 941 11.81 40.48 10.34
N PHE A 942 12.71 39.58 10.69
CA PHE A 942 13.97 39.94 11.34
C PHE A 942 14.98 40.46 10.30
N LYS A 943 15.53 41.66 10.53
CA LYS A 943 16.63 42.19 9.72
C LYS A 943 17.95 41.87 10.42
N ARG A 944 18.94 41.33 9.72
CA ARG A 944 20.21 40.91 10.34
C ARG A 944 20.95 42.03 11.09
N GLY A 945 20.82 43.27 10.62
CA GLY A 945 21.35 44.45 11.31
C GLY A 945 20.76 44.71 12.70
N GLU A 946 19.67 44.04 13.08
CA GLU A 946 19.10 44.07 14.42
C GLU A 946 20.07 43.55 15.48
N PHE A 947 20.96 42.59 15.17
CA PHE A 947 22.00 42.16 16.11
C PHE A 947 22.94 43.31 16.47
N VAL A 948 23.45 44.02 15.46
CA VAL A 948 24.33 45.17 15.68
C VAL A 948 23.58 46.30 16.39
N ARG A 949 22.31 46.55 16.01
CA ARG A 949 21.47 47.54 16.70
C ARG A 949 21.28 47.20 18.17
N GLN A 950 21.09 45.93 18.50
CA GLN A 950 20.96 45.48 19.88
C GLN A 950 22.28 45.67 20.64
N MET A 951 23.42 45.26 20.08
CA MET A 951 24.74 45.47 20.69
C MET A 951 25.04 46.97 20.93
N PHE A 952 24.53 47.87 20.08
CA PHE A 952 24.72 49.32 20.24
C PHE A 952 24.05 49.89 21.50
N LYS A 953 23.11 49.16 22.14
CA LYS A 953 22.50 49.58 23.40
C LYS A 953 23.50 49.71 24.54
N LEU A 954 24.66 49.06 24.48
CA LEU A 954 25.75 49.23 25.46
C LEU A 954 26.22 50.68 25.60
N LYS A 955 25.98 51.53 24.57
CA LYS A 955 26.28 52.97 24.60
C LYS A 955 25.31 53.76 25.47
N GLU A 956 24.15 53.20 25.76
CA GLU A 956 23.05 53.84 26.50
C GLU A 956 22.91 53.27 27.92
N ILE A 957 23.40 52.05 28.16
CA ILE A 957 23.33 51.38 29.47
C ILE A 957 24.41 51.98 30.39
N GLU A 958 23.99 52.74 31.41
CA GLU A 958 24.88 53.23 32.48
C GLU A 958 25.31 52.08 33.40
N ARG A 959 26.57 52.07 33.85
CA ARG A 959 27.08 51.07 34.81
C ARG A 959 26.41 51.24 36.19
N THR A 960 25.74 50.19 36.67
CA THR A 960 24.94 50.14 37.91
C THR A 960 25.76 50.50 39.14
N GLY A 961 27.04 50.13 39.18
CA GLY A 961 27.96 50.53 40.25
C GLY A 961 28.03 52.05 40.44
N TRP A 962 28.03 52.84 39.36
CA TRP A 962 28.03 54.31 39.44
C TRP A 962 26.63 54.89 39.70
N ILE A 963 25.57 54.22 39.25
CA ILE A 963 24.18 54.57 39.60
C ILE A 963 24.01 54.51 41.12
N LYS A 964 24.43 53.41 41.75
CA LYS A 964 24.36 53.21 43.21
C LYS A 964 25.17 54.26 43.98
N ARG A 965 26.30 54.70 43.42
CA ARG A 965 27.18 55.74 44.00
C ARG A 965 26.68 57.17 43.75
N ARG A 966 25.57 57.35 43.03
CA ARG A 966 24.95 58.64 42.70
C ARG A 966 25.89 59.60 41.95
N THR A 967 26.82 59.08 41.17
CA THR A 967 27.71 59.89 40.32
C THR A 967 26.92 60.57 39.21
N ALA A 968 27.27 61.81 38.85
CA ALA A 968 26.72 62.53 37.70
C ALA A 968 27.52 62.20 36.43
N HIS A 969 26.87 62.16 35.25
CA HIS A 969 27.50 61.80 33.97
C HIS A 969 28.25 60.46 34.00
N ARG A 970 27.50 59.38 34.26
CA ARG A 970 28.02 58.03 34.47
C ARG A 970 28.50 57.44 33.16
N GLU A 971 29.55 56.63 33.24
CA GLU A 971 30.01 55.86 32.10
C GLU A 971 28.96 54.83 31.69
N SER A 972 28.83 54.66 30.37
CA SER A 972 28.10 53.54 29.80
C SER A 972 28.95 52.27 29.82
N VAL A 973 28.34 51.09 29.74
CA VAL A 973 29.06 49.81 29.58
C VAL A 973 30.04 49.87 28.40
N ALA A 974 29.64 50.43 27.26
CA ALA A 974 30.54 50.58 26.11
C ALA A 974 31.76 51.47 26.39
N ALA A 975 31.65 52.44 27.29
CA ALA A 975 32.74 53.34 27.67
C ALA A 975 33.75 52.60 28.56
N HIS A 976 33.24 51.84 29.54
CA HIS A 976 34.02 50.93 30.39
C HIS A 976 34.81 49.91 29.55
N THR A 977 34.12 49.22 28.64
CA THR A 977 34.76 48.26 27.72
C THR A 977 35.87 48.91 26.88
N LEU A 978 35.62 50.12 26.35
CA LEU A 978 36.62 50.85 25.56
C LEU A 978 37.82 51.28 26.41
N GLY A 979 37.60 51.72 27.65
CA GLY A 979 38.67 52.14 28.55
C GLY A 979 39.61 50.98 28.92
N GLY A 980 39.05 49.82 29.28
CA GLY A 980 39.83 48.59 29.49
C GLY A 980 40.60 48.16 28.23
N TRP A 981 39.98 48.30 27.06
CA TRP A 981 40.64 48.00 25.78
C TRP A 981 41.79 48.95 25.50
N LEU A 982 41.64 50.25 25.75
CA LEU A 982 42.69 51.26 25.57
C LEU A 982 43.87 51.00 26.51
N LEU A 983 43.60 50.68 27.78
CA LEU A 983 44.64 50.28 28.74
C LEU A 983 45.43 49.07 28.23
N GLY A 984 44.73 48.06 27.73
CA GLY A 984 45.35 46.88 27.12
C GLY A 984 46.17 47.23 25.87
N MET A 985 45.59 48.01 24.97
CA MET A 985 46.21 48.33 23.68
C MET A 985 47.50 49.13 23.87
N ILE A 986 47.52 50.09 24.79
CA ILE A 986 48.67 50.97 25.03
C ILE A 986 49.74 50.27 25.89
N HIS A 987 49.34 49.61 26.99
CA HIS A 987 50.30 49.21 28.03
C HIS A 987 50.65 47.72 28.04
N LEU A 988 49.85 46.84 27.40
CA LEU A 988 50.23 45.43 27.34
C LEU A 988 51.37 45.19 26.32
N PRO A 989 52.34 44.32 26.67
CA PRO A 989 53.44 43.99 25.78
C PRO A 989 52.98 43.14 24.59
N GLN A 990 53.71 43.22 23.47
CA GLN A 990 53.43 42.40 22.28
C GLN A 990 53.75 40.91 22.51
N LYS A 991 54.72 40.61 23.37
CA LYS A 991 55.07 39.25 23.77
C LYS A 991 55.31 39.23 25.27
N PHE A 992 54.83 38.18 25.94
CA PHE A 992 55.06 37.96 27.35
C PHE A 992 55.40 36.49 27.57
N LYS A 993 56.48 36.22 28.31
CA LYS A 993 56.90 34.85 28.59
C LYS A 993 56.08 34.32 29.76
N THR A 994 55.18 33.38 29.48
CA THR A 994 54.46 32.60 30.49
C THR A 994 55.35 31.47 31.03
N ILE A 995 55.03 30.98 32.22
CA ILE A 995 55.79 29.88 32.86
C ILE A 995 55.41 28.54 32.23
N ASP A 996 54.17 28.38 31.78
CA ASP A 996 53.67 27.21 31.06
C ASP A 996 53.66 27.46 29.56
N SER A 997 54.37 26.62 28.79
CA SER A 997 54.40 26.69 27.32
C SER A 997 53.07 26.33 26.66
N HIS A 998 52.14 25.68 27.38
CA HIS A 998 50.82 25.29 26.90
C HIS A 998 49.76 26.38 27.09
N ASP A 999 50.08 27.47 27.79
CA ASP A 999 49.22 28.65 27.97
C ASP A 999 49.96 29.91 27.52
N PRO A 1000 50.14 30.10 26.19
CA PRO A 1000 50.88 31.24 25.66
C PRO A 1000 50.06 32.53 25.76
N TYR A 1001 50.74 33.59 26.20
CA TYR A 1001 50.18 34.94 26.15
C TYR A 1001 50.02 35.42 24.70
N ASP A 1002 48.84 35.93 24.36
CA ASP A 1002 48.54 36.60 23.09
C ASP A 1002 47.76 37.90 23.32
N LYS A 1003 48.38 39.03 22.98
CA LYS A 1003 47.78 40.35 23.17
C LYS A 1003 46.48 40.50 22.41
N GLU A 1004 46.38 39.99 21.19
CA GLU A 1004 45.19 40.14 20.35
C GLU A 1004 43.99 39.41 20.98
N THR A 1005 44.20 38.19 21.47
CA THR A 1005 43.20 37.42 22.21
C THR A 1005 42.71 38.16 23.46
N VAL A 1006 43.62 38.73 24.27
CA VAL A 1006 43.24 39.54 25.46
C VAL A 1006 42.34 40.71 25.07
N LEU A 1007 42.72 41.45 24.01
CA LEU A 1007 41.95 42.61 23.53
C LEU A 1007 40.58 42.21 22.99
N LYS A 1008 40.48 41.07 22.28
CA LYS A 1008 39.20 40.52 21.82
C LYS A 1008 38.30 40.13 22.98
N MET A 1009 38.85 39.48 24.01
CA MET A 1009 38.10 39.13 25.23
C MET A 1009 37.51 40.38 25.89
N ILE A 1010 38.30 41.46 26.04
CA ILE A 1010 37.78 42.72 26.57
C ILE A 1010 36.66 43.29 25.72
N LEU A 1011 36.78 43.31 24.39
CA LEU A 1011 35.69 43.83 23.54
C LEU A 1011 34.39 43.02 23.64
N ILE A 1012 34.47 41.76 24.08
CA ILE A 1012 33.36 40.79 24.00
C ILE A 1012 32.70 40.53 25.36
N HIS A 1013 33.42 40.69 26.47
CA HIS A 1013 32.96 40.19 27.78
C HIS A 1013 31.58 40.69 28.23
N ASP A 1014 31.27 41.98 27.98
CA ASP A 1014 29.99 42.58 28.37
C ASP A 1014 28.96 42.63 27.23
N LEU A 1015 29.18 41.95 26.09
CA LEU A 1015 28.22 41.99 24.97
C LEU A 1015 26.81 41.53 25.39
N GLY A 1016 26.72 40.58 26.32
CA GLY A 1016 25.47 40.01 26.82
C GLY A 1016 24.60 41.05 27.53
N GLU A 1017 25.22 42.04 28.16
CA GLU A 1017 24.55 43.13 28.89
C GLU A 1017 23.69 44.01 27.97
N SER A 1018 23.96 43.99 26.66
CA SER A 1018 23.09 44.65 25.68
C SER A 1018 21.66 44.08 25.65
N ILE A 1019 21.45 42.85 26.14
CA ILE A 1019 20.15 42.19 26.27
C ILE A 1019 19.70 42.20 27.74
N THR A 1020 20.57 41.85 28.67
CA THR A 1020 20.22 41.68 30.09
C THR A 1020 20.22 42.98 30.90
N GLY A 1021 20.91 44.01 30.42
CA GLY A 1021 21.30 45.18 31.22
C GLY A 1021 22.56 44.89 32.06
N ASP A 1022 23.16 45.95 32.60
CA ASP A 1022 24.27 45.86 33.55
C ASP A 1022 23.75 45.55 34.95
N VAL A 1023 24.41 44.62 35.66
CA VAL A 1023 24.08 44.25 37.03
C VAL A 1023 25.31 44.39 37.92
N ASP A 1024 25.20 45.13 39.02
CA ASP A 1024 26.29 45.30 39.97
C ASP A 1024 26.71 43.96 40.59
N MET A 1025 28.01 43.74 40.74
CA MET A 1025 28.58 42.47 41.20
C MET A 1025 28.01 41.96 42.55
N ASN A 1026 27.54 42.85 43.43
CA ASN A 1026 26.96 42.44 44.72
C ASN A 1026 25.51 41.93 44.60
N ASP A 1027 24.84 42.23 43.49
CA ASP A 1027 23.45 41.85 43.22
C ASP A 1027 23.36 40.71 42.19
N ARG A 1028 24.50 40.24 41.64
CA ARG A 1028 24.53 39.13 40.69
C ARG A 1028 24.17 37.81 41.37
N ASP A 1029 23.31 37.06 40.69
CA ASP A 1029 22.87 35.72 41.07
C ASP A 1029 22.98 34.74 39.89
N ASP A 1030 22.75 33.45 40.15
CA ASP A 1030 22.84 32.39 39.14
C ASP A 1030 21.84 32.58 37.97
N GLU A 1031 20.75 33.33 38.17
CA GLU A 1031 19.80 33.64 37.10
C GLU A 1031 20.35 34.72 36.16
N THR A 1032 20.99 35.74 36.71
CA THR A 1032 21.67 36.80 35.96
C THR A 1032 22.78 36.21 35.07
N ASP A 1033 23.67 35.40 35.64
CA ASP A 1033 24.78 34.77 34.90
C ASP A 1033 24.25 33.85 33.78
N ARG A 1034 23.17 33.10 34.05
CA ARG A 1034 22.51 32.26 33.03
C ARG A 1034 21.89 33.09 31.90
N ASN A 1035 21.27 34.23 32.22
CA ASN A 1035 20.66 35.09 31.21
C ASN A 1035 21.72 35.79 30.34
N GLU A 1036 22.84 36.22 30.94
CA GLU A 1036 23.97 36.78 30.19
C GLU A 1036 24.62 35.73 29.29
N LEU A 1037 24.85 34.52 29.80
CA LEU A 1037 25.33 33.40 28.99
C LEU A 1037 24.39 33.12 27.81
N LYS A 1038 23.07 33.08 28.05
CA LYS A 1038 22.06 32.95 26.98
C LYS A 1038 22.16 34.07 25.93
N ALA A 1039 22.34 35.32 26.36
CA ALA A 1039 22.51 36.46 25.46
C ALA A 1039 23.79 36.31 24.60
N MET A 1040 24.90 35.90 25.20
CA MET A 1040 26.15 35.65 24.48
C MET A 1040 26.04 34.51 23.48
N MET A 1041 25.32 33.46 23.85
CA MET A 1041 25.05 32.33 22.98
C MET A 1041 24.16 32.67 21.79
N ILE A 1042 23.16 33.55 21.98
CA ILE A 1042 22.36 34.11 20.90
C ILE A 1042 23.27 34.83 19.89
N TYR A 1043 24.24 35.61 20.37
CA TYR A 1043 25.18 36.30 19.49
C TYR A 1043 26.17 35.37 18.79
N SER A 1044 26.67 34.33 19.46
CA SER A 1044 27.60 33.37 18.82
C SER A 1044 26.96 32.56 17.70
N LEU A 1045 25.63 32.38 17.74
CA LEU A 1045 24.88 31.69 16.69
C LEU A 1045 24.44 32.61 15.53
N ALA A 1046 24.87 33.87 15.50
CA ALA A 1046 24.64 34.72 14.33
C ALA A 1046 25.31 34.16 13.05
N GLY A 1047 26.29 33.26 13.16
CA GLY A 1047 26.85 32.52 12.01
C GLY A 1047 25.88 31.53 11.34
N THR A 1048 24.72 31.23 11.95
CA THR A 1048 23.71 30.32 11.37
C THR A 1048 22.98 30.94 10.17
N PHE A 1049 23.10 32.25 9.91
CA PHE A 1049 22.57 32.86 8.69
C PHE A 1049 23.56 32.72 7.52
N ASP A 1050 23.05 32.39 6.33
CA ASP A 1050 23.85 32.09 5.14
C ASP A 1050 24.91 33.14 4.76
N ASP A 1051 24.61 34.42 5.00
CA ASP A 1051 25.42 35.58 4.60
C ASP A 1051 26.11 36.27 5.79
N MET A 1052 26.12 35.66 6.98
CA MET A 1052 26.86 36.16 8.13
C MET A 1052 28.19 35.41 8.26
N PRO A 1053 29.28 36.09 8.68
CA PRO A 1053 30.52 35.40 9.02
C PRO A 1053 30.32 34.53 10.25
N ASP A 1054 31.18 33.53 10.39
CA ASP A 1054 31.24 32.77 11.63
C ASP A 1054 31.72 33.67 12.77
N VAL A 1055 31.02 33.61 13.89
CA VAL A 1055 31.28 34.41 15.11
C VAL A 1055 31.25 33.55 16.37
N GLN A 1056 31.48 32.24 16.23
CA GLN A 1056 31.55 31.29 17.35
C GLN A 1056 32.55 31.71 18.44
N ASP A 1057 33.62 32.42 18.07
CA ASP A 1057 34.63 32.94 19.00
C ASP A 1057 34.04 33.85 20.09
N ILE A 1058 32.88 34.49 19.87
CA ILE A 1058 32.19 35.32 20.88
C ILE A 1058 31.95 34.52 22.16
N LEU A 1059 31.38 33.32 22.05
CA LEU A 1059 31.06 32.49 23.20
C LEU A 1059 32.34 31.91 23.83
N THR A 1060 33.28 31.49 23.00
CA THR A 1060 34.59 30.97 23.45
C THR A 1060 35.32 32.00 24.32
N TYR A 1061 35.40 33.25 23.86
CA TYR A 1061 36.06 34.32 24.61
C TYR A 1061 35.31 34.70 25.88
N TYR A 1062 33.97 34.73 25.83
CA TYR A 1062 33.14 35.02 27.01
C TYR A 1062 33.30 33.97 28.11
N ILE A 1063 33.20 32.68 27.78
CA ILE A 1063 33.36 31.59 28.75
C ILE A 1063 34.77 31.62 29.34
N ALA A 1064 35.79 31.74 28.49
CA ALA A 1064 37.18 31.80 28.95
C ALA A 1064 37.42 32.99 29.91
N PHE A 1065 36.86 34.17 29.61
CA PHE A 1065 36.93 35.36 30.45
C PHE A 1065 36.24 35.14 31.81
N THR A 1066 35.01 34.63 31.78
CA THR A 1066 34.17 34.38 32.97
C THR A 1066 34.85 33.40 33.93
N ASP A 1067 35.35 32.29 33.39
CA ASP A 1067 36.01 31.22 34.17
C ASP A 1067 37.47 31.53 34.51
N LYS A 1068 38.04 32.60 33.94
CA LYS A 1068 39.48 32.93 34.02
C LYS A 1068 40.36 31.75 33.60
N ALA A 1069 39.90 31.03 32.59
CA ALA A 1069 40.36 29.68 32.24
C ALA A 1069 41.82 29.59 31.80
N ASN A 1070 42.41 30.70 31.35
CA ASN A 1070 43.79 30.78 30.87
C ASN A 1070 44.42 32.14 31.21
N PHE A 1071 45.73 32.27 30.99
CA PHE A 1071 46.49 33.47 31.32
C PHE A 1071 45.98 34.71 30.58
N ASN A 1072 45.55 34.58 29.32
CA ASN A 1072 44.97 35.68 28.56
C ASN A 1072 43.67 36.19 29.20
N ALA A 1073 42.79 35.27 29.62
CA ALA A 1073 41.55 35.61 30.33
C ALA A 1073 41.81 36.27 31.69
N GLN A 1074 42.84 35.84 32.43
CA GLN A 1074 43.24 36.48 33.68
C GLN A 1074 43.74 37.91 33.47
N VAL A 1075 44.54 38.15 32.42
CA VAL A 1075 45.00 39.50 32.06
C VAL A 1075 43.82 40.38 31.63
N ALA A 1076 42.87 39.85 30.85
CA ALA A 1076 41.64 40.57 30.52
C ALA A 1076 40.84 40.92 31.79
N ASN A 1077 40.66 39.99 32.72
CA ASN A 1077 39.95 40.27 33.97
C ASN A 1077 40.66 41.31 34.85
N ASP A 1078 41.98 41.43 34.79
CA ASP A 1078 42.71 42.53 35.43
C ASP A 1078 42.43 43.86 34.72
N LEU A 1079 42.44 43.92 33.38
CA LEU A 1079 42.14 45.14 32.62
C LEU A 1079 40.74 45.69 32.91
N ASP A 1080 39.73 44.82 33.00
CA ASP A 1080 38.35 45.17 33.39
C ASP A 1080 38.32 45.94 34.72
N LYS A 1081 39.03 45.46 35.74
CA LYS A 1081 39.12 46.14 37.05
C LYS A 1081 39.99 47.40 37.02
N LEU A 1082 41.01 47.43 36.17
CA LEU A 1082 41.94 48.56 36.06
C LEU A 1082 41.27 49.77 35.45
N ASP A 1083 40.36 49.55 34.49
CA ASP A 1083 39.52 50.60 33.96
C ASP A 1083 38.65 51.22 35.07
N MET A 1084 37.95 50.37 35.83
CA MET A 1084 37.16 50.81 36.98
C MET A 1084 38.00 51.57 38.03
N LEU A 1085 39.27 51.17 38.25
CA LEU A 1085 40.18 51.87 39.15
C LEU A 1085 40.53 53.27 38.65
N LEU A 1086 40.88 53.41 37.38
CA LEU A 1086 41.16 54.71 36.77
C LEU A 1086 39.93 55.61 36.80
N GLN A 1087 38.76 55.07 36.41
CA GLN A 1087 37.50 55.82 36.42
C GLN A 1087 37.09 56.26 37.83
N LEU A 1088 37.36 55.44 38.86
CA LEU A 1088 37.15 55.81 40.25
C LEU A 1088 37.97 57.05 40.65
N HIS A 1089 39.23 57.14 40.21
CA HIS A 1089 40.07 58.30 40.44
C HIS A 1089 39.52 59.54 39.71
N ILE A 1090 39.19 59.44 38.43
CA ILE A 1090 38.63 60.53 37.62
C ILE A 1090 37.35 61.09 38.25
N TYR A 1091 36.43 60.23 38.69
CA TYR A 1091 35.20 60.70 39.32
C TYR A 1091 35.43 61.33 40.70
N ASN A 1092 36.39 60.85 41.48
CA ASN A 1092 36.68 61.41 42.80
C ASN A 1092 37.28 62.82 42.74
N GLU A 1093 37.94 63.20 41.64
CA GLU A 1093 38.43 64.57 41.41
C GLU A 1093 37.30 65.59 41.27
N THR A 1094 36.16 65.18 40.70
CA THR A 1094 35.03 66.07 40.41
C THR A 1094 33.92 65.99 41.44
N ASN A 1095 33.73 64.83 42.08
CA ASN A 1095 32.76 64.60 43.14
C ASN A 1095 33.35 63.67 44.21
N SER A 1096 33.40 64.08 45.47
CA SER A 1096 33.92 63.22 46.55
C SER A 1096 33.08 61.93 46.67
N ILE A 1097 33.71 60.77 46.43
CA ILE A 1097 33.07 59.46 46.52
C ILE A 1097 33.27 58.92 47.95
N PRO A 1098 32.21 58.75 48.77
CA PRO A 1098 32.36 58.36 50.18
C PRO A 1098 33.07 57.03 50.41
N THR A 1099 33.01 56.13 49.43
CA THR A 1099 33.58 54.78 49.46
C THR A 1099 34.89 54.66 48.69
N PHE A 1100 35.52 55.78 48.34
CA PHE A 1100 36.69 55.83 47.45
C PHE A 1100 37.83 54.91 47.94
N GLU A 1101 38.33 55.14 49.15
CA GLU A 1101 39.48 54.39 49.70
C GLU A 1101 39.22 52.89 49.80
N ASP A 1102 38.03 52.50 50.24
CA ASP A 1102 37.68 51.09 50.36
C ASP A 1102 37.53 50.41 48.99
N THR A 1103 36.98 51.12 48.01
CA THR A 1103 36.84 50.60 46.63
C THR A 1103 38.19 50.50 45.95
N LYS A 1104 39.04 51.52 46.08
CA LYS A 1104 40.44 51.55 45.60
C LYS A 1104 41.23 50.37 46.16
N ARG A 1105 41.18 50.16 47.48
CA ARG A 1105 41.88 49.05 48.15
C ARG A 1105 41.43 47.68 47.65
N LYS A 1106 40.12 47.50 47.44
CA LYS A 1106 39.54 46.24 46.90
C LYS A 1106 40.02 45.98 45.48
N LEU A 1107 39.95 46.97 44.59
CA LEU A 1107 40.38 46.84 43.19
C LEU A 1107 41.87 46.49 43.10
N ILE A 1108 42.73 47.23 43.80
CA ILE A 1108 44.19 46.97 43.85
C ILE A 1108 44.49 45.52 44.28
N LYS A 1109 43.82 45.03 45.33
CA LYS A 1109 44.04 43.67 45.84
C LYS A 1109 43.58 42.59 44.86
N SER A 1110 42.64 42.90 43.99
CA SER A 1110 42.04 41.96 43.04
C SER A 1110 42.80 41.81 41.71
N ILE A 1111 43.85 42.61 41.50
CA ILE A 1111 44.78 42.48 40.37
C ILE A 1111 45.76 41.35 40.65
N THR A 1112 45.86 40.37 39.76
CA THR A 1112 46.56 39.10 40.04
C THR A 1112 47.71 38.81 39.08
N THR A 1113 47.68 39.33 37.87
CA THR A 1113 48.69 39.07 36.84
C THR A 1113 49.82 40.09 36.89
N ARG A 1114 51.02 39.68 36.46
CA ARG A 1114 52.18 40.59 36.38
C ARG A 1114 51.98 41.72 35.35
N PRO A 1115 51.42 41.50 34.16
CA PRO A 1115 51.04 42.59 33.26
C PRO A 1115 50.04 43.56 33.90
N GLY A 1116 48.98 43.05 34.55
CA GLY A 1116 47.99 43.87 35.24
C GLY A 1116 48.62 44.72 36.36
N ALA A 1117 49.49 44.13 37.18
CA ALA A 1117 50.20 44.85 38.25
C ALA A 1117 51.04 46.03 37.73
N ARG A 1118 51.68 45.89 36.56
CA ARG A 1118 52.43 46.99 35.93
C ARG A 1118 51.53 48.14 35.51
N ILE A 1119 50.38 47.83 34.90
CA ILE A 1119 49.40 48.85 34.49
C ILE A 1119 48.80 49.54 35.73
N LYS A 1120 48.51 48.78 36.77
CA LYS A 1120 48.07 49.30 38.07
C LYS A 1120 49.05 50.31 38.64
N ASP A 1121 50.35 50.00 38.65
CA ASP A 1121 51.37 50.93 39.16
C ASP A 1121 51.44 52.23 38.32
N ILE A 1122 51.30 52.13 37.00
CA ILE A 1122 51.21 53.30 36.09
C ILE A 1122 49.98 54.17 36.41
N ILE A 1123 48.82 53.56 36.66
CA ILE A 1123 47.60 54.29 37.03
C ILE A 1123 47.80 55.01 38.37
N LEU A 1124 48.42 54.37 39.35
CA LEU A 1124 48.63 54.98 40.67
C LEU A 1124 49.64 56.13 40.62
N GLU A 1125 50.72 56.01 39.84
CA GLU A 1125 51.71 57.06 39.62
C GLU A 1125 51.09 58.37 39.10
N LEU A 1126 49.98 58.29 38.35
CA LEU A 1126 49.26 59.48 37.86
C LEU A 1126 48.61 60.32 38.97
N TYR A 1127 48.29 59.70 40.12
CA TYR A 1127 47.53 60.30 41.22
C TYR A 1127 48.30 60.33 42.55
N GLU A 1128 49.60 60.07 42.51
CA GLU A 1128 50.57 60.37 43.58
C GLU A 1128 51.09 61.81 43.42
#